data_AF-A0AA43ULL9-F1
#
_entry.id   AF-A0AA43ULL9-F1
#
_cell.length_a   1.000
_cell.length_b   1.000
_cell.length_c   1.000
_cell.angle_alpha   90.00
_cell.angle_beta   90.00
_cell.angle_gamma   90.00
#
_symmetry.space_group_name_H-M   'P 1'
#
loop_
_entity.id
_entity.type
_entity.pdbx_description
1 polymer ?
#
loop_
_entity_poly.entity_id
_entity_poly.type
_entity_poly.pdbx_seq_one_letter_code
_entity_poly.pdbx_strand_id
1 'polypeptide(L)'
;MHSVRILLDRSAIVEEHPCHSLIPINISKEGVVVEIQTCSMLDTGGGYSMIKVFDPDDSMEVGKHVQDNGECTVTRLSQGHYMAFVLNRRCALSSIINRSGCFLSSAIPYTDTIIEWTLIGPDSARIHMLLRDMRENGYVFDVQSSQNLVPEAVLTPKQEECFRLAMDLGYYDVPKRISLDSLCMIVGCSKSTLNVILRTAERNIFRFYRDVYGGSRRNRCRTCSHQPLSVHNGVFFAVVSRASDCRGEVHMTVDPDKKKTMLSYRWAIFAVLAIAYFFVYFHRTTGGAISTELQDFFGVGTASVALLASAYLYAYTLMQIPSGILTDRMGPRRAATIFIFLIAVGSILSAYSATCGNFNLMVAGKFIIGIGAAVVYIPIMKILAVWFRKNEFASMSGVLLLVGNVGGIAAATPMVLMMDSLGIQNTYILLAVITAAIAGLCWLVVRNHPSEKDLPSMEEIVSEETGQPITESTSAKMGTVEALKMTFTSGRNFWPLAIWFFMIYGTIMLWQASQAGSYYQNVFGFSSGDAGLMVTMVGIGMVFGCPLAGRLSDRVFHSRRKVLIFGTAVYTVIWAVIWLTAGSDAVNSFAIQAAINFCFGFFGGFFVVSYAQIKELYPIAMAGTSTAALNLFPFAGGAILITVAGFIVTEKTLAQFETLWMIAFVLMVIGLVCAVLSKEKGQEA
;
A
#
# COMPACT_ATOMS: atom_id res chain seq x y z
N MET A 1 35.29 11.22 11.67
CA MET A 1 35.50 12.63 12.07
C MET A 1 34.76 12.85 13.37
N HIS A 2 35.15 13.81 14.21
CA HIS A 2 34.50 14.05 15.49
C HIS A 2 34.11 15.53 15.55
N SER A 3 32.91 15.83 16.06
CA SER A 3 32.39 17.21 16.15
C SER A 3 32.01 17.53 17.58
N VAL A 4 32.42 18.70 18.07
CA VAL A 4 32.14 19.17 19.42
C VAL A 4 31.61 20.60 19.36
N ARG A 5 30.56 20.87 20.13
CA ARG A 5 30.07 22.23 20.39
C ARG A 5 30.50 22.70 21.76
N ILE A 6 31.06 23.89 21.84
CA ILE A 6 31.48 24.54 23.09
C ILE A 6 30.86 25.93 23.20
N LEU A 7 30.54 26.35 24.42
CA LEU A 7 30.26 27.74 24.76
C LEU A 7 31.53 28.35 25.32
N LEU A 8 32.17 29.24 24.55
CA LEU A 8 33.39 29.93 24.93
C LEU A 8 33.02 31.25 25.62
N ASP A 9 33.40 31.40 26.89
CA ASP A 9 33.25 32.65 27.63
C ASP A 9 34.47 33.54 27.37
N ARG A 10 34.22 34.70 26.77
CA ARG A 10 35.26 35.66 26.39
C ARG A 10 35.46 36.76 27.42
N SER A 11 34.68 36.79 28.50
CA SER A 11 34.79 37.77 29.58
C SER A 11 36.00 37.53 30.48
N ALA A 12 36.51 36.31 30.56
CA ALA A 12 37.65 35.96 31.42
C ALA A 12 39.02 36.43 30.89
N ILE A 13 39.07 36.98 29.66
CA ILE A 13 40.30 37.43 28.98
C ILE A 13 40.16 38.92 28.71
N VAL A 14 40.18 39.72 29.79
CA VAL A 14 39.86 41.15 29.73
C VAL A 14 41.02 42.00 29.19
N GLU A 15 42.28 41.55 29.32
CA GLU A 15 43.43 42.42 29.03
C GLU A 15 44.07 42.23 27.64
N GLU A 16 43.75 41.18 26.89
CA GLU A 16 44.32 40.95 25.55
C GLU A 16 43.30 40.31 24.58
N HIS A 17 42.23 41.02 24.22
CA HIS A 17 41.50 40.69 22.98
C HIS A 17 42.21 41.38 21.81
N PRO A 18 43.08 40.71 21.04
CA PRO A 18 43.87 41.34 19.99
C PRO A 18 43.02 41.91 18.84
N CYS A 19 41.75 41.49 18.72
CA CYS A 19 40.81 42.08 17.76
C CYS A 19 40.19 43.39 18.27
N HIS A 20 40.10 43.58 19.60
CA HIS A 20 39.58 44.81 20.21
C HIS A 20 40.59 45.95 20.09
N SER A 21 41.88 45.67 20.27
CA SER A 21 42.96 46.66 20.06
C SER A 21 43.03 47.22 18.63
N LEU A 22 42.50 46.48 17.65
CA LEU A 22 42.46 46.87 16.25
C LEU A 22 41.31 47.84 15.92
N ILE A 23 40.37 48.04 16.85
CA ILE A 23 39.24 48.96 16.66
C ILE A 23 39.71 50.38 17.02
N PRO A 24 39.48 51.40 16.16
CA PRO A 24 39.93 52.78 16.38
C PRO A 24 39.03 53.53 17.39
N ILE A 25 38.75 52.93 18.55
CA ILE A 25 38.01 53.56 19.64
C ILE A 25 38.53 53.02 20.98
N ASN A 26 38.54 53.87 22.01
CA ASN A 26 38.85 53.40 23.34
C ASN A 26 37.66 52.63 23.91
N ILE A 27 37.73 51.29 23.83
CA ILE A 27 36.68 50.37 24.30
C ILE A 27 36.51 50.43 25.82
N SER A 28 37.50 50.93 26.57
CA SER A 28 37.40 51.13 28.02
C SER A 28 36.60 52.38 28.43
N LYS A 29 36.15 53.19 27.45
CA LYS A 29 35.32 54.37 27.69
C LYS A 29 33.91 53.96 28.12
N GLU A 30 33.40 54.58 29.18
CA GLU A 30 32.07 54.33 29.72
C GLU A 30 30.99 54.54 28.64
N GLY A 31 30.15 53.52 28.39
CA GLY A 31 29.05 53.57 27.43
C GLY A 31 29.32 52.95 26.05
N VAL A 32 30.56 52.58 25.72
CA VAL A 32 30.88 51.87 24.46
C VAL A 32 30.58 50.37 24.61
N VAL A 33 29.77 49.80 23.72
CA VAL A 33 29.41 48.36 23.72
C VAL A 33 29.91 47.70 22.45
N VAL A 34 30.57 46.55 22.56
CA VAL A 34 31.17 45.82 21.44
C VAL A 34 30.62 44.40 21.39
N GLU A 35 30.06 44.01 20.24
CA GLU A 35 29.40 42.71 20.03
C GLU A 35 29.98 42.00 18.79
N ILE A 36 30.59 40.83 18.97
CA ILE A 36 31.21 40.07 17.88
C ILE A 36 30.14 39.25 17.16
N GLN A 37 29.87 39.59 15.90
CA GLN A 37 28.84 38.94 15.09
C GLN A 37 29.32 37.62 14.48
N THR A 38 30.58 37.55 14.03
CA THR A 38 31.18 36.31 13.52
C THR A 38 32.70 36.35 13.62
N CYS A 39 33.32 35.17 13.68
CA CYS A 39 34.77 34.99 13.68
C CYS A 39 35.13 33.83 12.76
N SER A 40 36.07 34.06 11.83
CA SER A 40 36.61 33.07 10.90
C SER A 40 38.13 33.03 10.98
N MET A 41 38.72 31.87 10.75
CA MET A 41 40.18 31.68 10.79
C MET A 41 40.81 31.85 9.41
N LEU A 42 42.09 32.20 9.39
CA LEU A 42 42.96 32.19 8.21
C LEU A 42 43.98 31.06 8.36
N ASP A 43 44.30 30.39 7.25
CA ASP A 43 45.29 29.30 7.22
C ASP A 43 46.68 29.74 7.70
N THR A 44 46.99 31.03 7.59
CA THR A 44 48.26 31.63 8.02
C THR A 44 48.36 31.91 9.53
N GLY A 45 47.35 31.54 10.33
CA GLY A 45 47.31 31.76 11.78
C GLY A 45 46.68 33.09 12.22
N GLY A 46 46.12 33.85 11.27
CA GLY A 46 45.28 35.03 11.54
C GLY A 46 43.79 34.70 11.62
N GLY A 47 42.92 35.70 11.72
CA GLY A 47 41.48 35.54 11.64
C GLY A 47 40.75 36.81 11.21
N TYR A 48 39.56 36.64 10.65
CA TYR A 48 38.60 37.70 10.40
C TYR A 48 37.55 37.73 11.49
N SER A 49 37.15 38.91 11.93
CA SER A 49 36.05 39.11 12.85
C SER A 49 35.16 40.24 12.35
N MET A 50 33.85 40.06 12.40
CA MET A 50 32.88 41.12 12.16
C MET A 50 32.34 41.55 13.52
N ILE A 51 32.48 42.82 13.86
CA ILE A 51 32.26 43.34 15.21
C ILE A 51 31.36 44.57 15.14
N LYS A 52 30.22 44.51 15.83
CA LYS A 52 29.27 45.62 15.97
C LYS A 52 29.68 46.46 17.16
N VAL A 53 29.79 47.75 16.95
CA VAL A 53 30.21 48.71 17.98
C VAL A 53 29.11 49.73 18.16
N PHE A 54 28.72 49.96 19.41
CA PHE A 54 27.86 51.04 19.82
C PHE A 54 28.71 52.09 20.55
N ASP A 55 28.77 53.29 19.99
CA ASP A 55 29.46 54.45 20.56
C ASP A 55 28.45 55.60 20.72
N PRO A 56 27.98 55.89 21.95
CA PRO A 56 26.96 56.91 22.18
C PRO A 56 27.43 58.33 21.81
N ASP A 57 28.74 58.60 21.80
CA ASP A 57 29.31 59.92 21.48
C ASP A 57 29.61 60.10 19.98
N ASP A 58 29.33 59.08 19.15
CA ASP A 58 29.51 59.11 17.69
C ASP A 58 30.94 59.52 17.25
N SER A 59 31.93 59.16 18.08
CA SER A 59 33.34 59.57 17.98
C SER A 59 34.21 58.63 17.15
N MET A 60 33.68 57.48 16.72
CA MET A 60 34.41 56.45 15.98
C MET A 60 34.70 56.84 14.52
N GLU A 61 35.97 56.76 14.12
CA GLU A 61 36.41 57.10 12.76
C GLU A 61 36.03 56.01 11.73
N VAL A 62 35.27 56.41 10.71
CA VAL A 62 34.87 55.55 9.58
C VAL A 62 36.00 55.45 8.56
N GLY A 63 36.29 54.25 8.07
CA GLY A 63 37.34 54.02 7.08
C GLY A 63 38.18 52.79 7.37
N LYS A 64 39.28 52.65 6.62
CA LYS A 64 40.24 51.56 6.76
C LYS A 64 41.39 52.01 7.65
N HIS A 65 41.58 51.30 8.75
CA HIS A 65 42.65 51.48 9.73
C HIS A 65 43.62 50.32 9.65
N VAL A 66 44.90 50.60 9.52
CA VAL A 66 45.95 49.57 9.39
C VAL A 66 46.90 49.71 10.58
N GLN A 67 47.10 48.62 11.31
CA GLN A 67 48.04 48.52 12.43
C GLN A 67 49.02 47.37 12.17
N ASP A 68 50.14 47.31 12.89
CA ASP A 68 51.20 46.30 12.68
C ASP A 68 50.72 44.84 12.82
N ASN A 69 49.68 44.62 13.62
CA ASN A 69 49.09 43.31 13.93
C ASN A 69 47.78 43.03 13.15
N GLY A 70 47.28 43.94 12.31
CA GLY A 70 46.01 43.74 11.60
C GLY A 70 45.45 44.94 10.86
N GLU A 71 44.29 44.74 10.23
CA GLU A 71 43.55 45.78 9.50
C GLU A 71 42.11 45.81 10.01
N CYS A 72 41.54 46.98 10.22
CA CYS A 72 40.15 47.17 10.63
C CYS A 72 39.44 48.09 9.65
N THR A 73 38.33 47.65 9.07
CA THR A 73 37.49 48.49 8.21
C THR A 73 36.20 48.79 8.93
N VAL A 74 35.97 50.06 9.25
CA VAL A 74 34.80 50.53 9.99
C VAL A 74 33.82 51.17 9.03
N THR A 75 32.55 50.75 9.11
CA THR A 75 31.41 51.32 8.39
C THR A 75 30.34 51.76 9.37
N ARG A 76 29.80 52.97 9.22
CA ARG A 76 28.69 53.45 10.05
C ARG A 76 27.36 52.88 9.55
N LEU A 77 26.55 52.34 10.46
CA LEU A 77 25.21 51.82 10.17
C LEU A 77 24.12 52.85 10.46
N SER A 78 24.20 53.52 11.62
CA SER A 78 23.31 54.60 12.05
C SER A 78 24.02 55.48 13.09
N GLN A 79 23.35 56.48 13.64
CA GLN A 79 23.94 57.33 14.69
C GLN A 79 24.35 56.49 15.89
N GLY A 80 25.63 56.57 16.29
CA GLY A 80 26.22 55.77 17.37
C GLY A 80 26.36 54.27 17.11
N HIS A 81 26.02 53.75 15.92
CA HIS A 81 26.16 52.33 15.59
C HIS A 81 27.09 52.10 14.40
N TYR A 82 28.08 51.23 14.60
CA TYR A 82 29.15 50.95 13.65
C TYR A 82 29.33 49.44 13.45
N MET A 83 29.85 49.08 12.27
CA MET A 83 30.24 47.74 11.89
C MET A 83 31.72 47.73 11.53
N ALA A 84 32.53 46.99 12.28
CA ALA A 84 33.96 46.85 12.09
C ALA A 84 34.31 45.46 11.55
N PHE A 85 34.98 45.40 10.40
CA PHE A 85 35.59 44.18 9.86
C PHE A 85 37.06 44.17 10.24
N VAL A 86 37.45 43.29 11.16
CA VAL A 86 38.79 43.19 11.71
C VAL A 86 39.50 41.96 11.13
N LEU A 87 40.61 42.19 10.43
CA LEU A 87 41.61 41.19 10.06
C LEU A 87 42.72 41.23 11.11
N ASN A 88 42.80 40.21 11.96
CA ASN A 88 43.88 40.05 12.91
C ASN A 88 44.91 39.06 12.35
N ARG A 89 46.15 39.51 12.10
CA ARG A 89 47.22 38.67 11.57
C ARG A 89 47.89 37.81 12.65
N ARG A 90 47.65 38.09 13.93
CA ARG A 90 48.22 37.39 15.11
C ARG A 90 47.11 36.98 16.09
N CYS A 91 46.21 36.10 15.64
CA CYS A 91 45.14 35.59 16.48
C CYS A 91 45.59 34.32 17.23
N ALA A 92 45.78 34.42 18.55
CA ALA A 92 46.21 33.29 19.38
C ALA A 92 45.26 32.08 19.27
N LEU A 93 43.94 32.32 19.29
CA LEU A 93 42.92 31.28 19.11
C LEU A 93 43.02 30.58 17.75
N SER A 94 43.20 31.34 16.67
CA SER A 94 43.37 30.78 15.32
C SER A 94 44.64 29.94 15.22
N SER A 95 45.74 30.40 15.82
CA SER A 95 46.98 29.64 15.87
C SER A 95 46.84 28.33 16.65
N ILE A 96 46.12 28.31 17.78
CA ILE A 96 45.90 27.10 18.58
C ILE A 96 45.07 26.08 17.79
N ILE A 97 43.99 26.53 17.13
CA ILE A 97 43.14 25.64 16.34
C ILE A 97 43.90 25.09 15.12
N ASN A 98 44.61 25.93 14.37
CA ASN A 98 45.39 25.49 13.20
C ASN A 98 46.47 24.46 13.58
N ARG A 99 47.14 24.62 14.73
CA ARG A 99 48.14 23.64 15.22
C ARG A 99 47.53 22.29 15.60
N SER A 100 46.29 22.29 16.09
CA SER A 100 45.59 21.06 16.50
C SER A 100 45.13 20.20 15.32
N GLY A 101 45.10 20.75 14.10
CA GLY A 101 44.52 20.09 12.93
C GLY A 101 43.00 19.88 13.03
N CYS A 102 42.34 20.70 13.86
CA CYS A 102 40.88 20.81 13.92
C CYS A 102 40.42 22.05 13.16
N PHE A 103 39.14 22.10 12.81
CA PHE A 103 38.51 23.19 12.06
C PHE A 103 37.34 23.78 12.84
N LEU A 104 37.19 25.10 12.79
CA LEU A 104 36.01 25.81 13.28
C LEU A 104 34.96 25.83 12.17
N SER A 105 33.87 25.08 12.34
CA SER A 105 32.77 25.00 11.37
C SER A 105 31.76 26.14 11.55
N SER A 106 31.56 26.63 12.76
CA SER A 106 30.69 27.77 13.04
C SER A 106 31.10 28.48 14.33
N ALA A 107 30.84 29.79 14.39
CA ALA A 107 31.00 30.65 15.56
C ALA A 107 29.78 31.57 15.64
N ILE A 108 28.85 31.27 16.54
CA ILE A 108 27.57 31.97 16.67
C ILE A 108 27.52 32.64 18.04
N PRO A 109 27.27 33.95 18.13
CA PRO A 109 27.10 34.61 19.42
C PRO A 109 25.88 34.04 20.15
N TYR A 110 26.06 33.67 21.43
CA TYR A 110 24.99 33.17 22.30
C TYR A 110 24.51 34.27 23.26
N THR A 111 25.46 35.05 23.80
CA THR A 111 25.25 36.30 24.56
C THR A 111 26.38 37.27 24.22
N ASP A 112 26.38 38.49 24.77
CA ASP A 112 27.42 39.51 24.53
C ASP A 112 28.85 39.01 24.84
N THR A 113 28.99 38.08 25.79
CA THR A 113 30.29 37.54 26.23
C THR A 113 30.52 36.09 25.84
N ILE A 114 29.48 35.33 25.50
CA ILE A 114 29.58 33.90 25.20
C ILE A 114 29.35 33.63 23.71
N ILE A 115 30.26 32.88 23.09
CA ILE A 115 30.13 32.45 21.71
C ILE A 115 30.05 30.92 21.64
N GLU A 116 29.04 30.40 20.95
CA GLU A 116 28.94 28.98 20.62
C GLU A 116 29.85 28.65 19.42
N TRP A 117 30.80 27.77 19.64
CA TRP A 117 31.72 27.27 18.63
C TRP A 117 31.42 25.82 18.29
N THR A 118 31.33 25.50 17.00
CA THR A 118 31.31 24.11 16.51
C THR A 118 32.68 23.77 15.94
N LEU A 119 33.40 22.88 16.61
CA LEU A 119 34.72 22.38 16.22
C LEU A 119 34.59 20.99 15.58
N ILE A 120 35.40 20.72 14.55
CA ILE A 120 35.46 19.43 13.86
C ILE A 120 36.92 18.98 13.79
N GLY A 121 37.20 17.76 14.22
CA GLY A 121 38.51 17.14 14.20
C GLY A 121 38.49 15.78 13.50
N PRO A 122 39.66 15.25 13.11
CA PRO A 122 39.75 13.93 12.48
C PRO A 122 39.28 12.81 13.42
N ASP A 123 39.60 12.93 14.71
CA ASP A 123 39.23 12.00 15.78
C ASP A 123 38.97 12.74 17.10
N SER A 124 38.45 12.00 18.09
CA SER A 124 38.17 12.54 19.43
C SER A 124 39.43 12.94 20.20
N ALA A 125 40.58 12.32 19.91
CA ALA A 125 41.83 12.60 20.62
C ALA A 125 42.36 14.00 20.28
N ARG A 126 42.33 14.38 19.01
CA ARG A 126 42.74 15.73 18.55
C ARG A 126 41.84 16.82 19.09
N ILE A 127 40.53 16.60 19.16
CA ILE A 127 39.63 17.56 19.80
C ILE A 127 39.94 17.69 21.29
N HIS A 128 40.16 16.59 22.00
CA HIS A 128 40.54 16.67 23.42
C HIS A 128 41.86 17.39 23.64
N MET A 129 42.85 17.21 22.76
CA MET A 129 44.10 17.99 22.78
C MET A 129 43.83 19.48 22.57
N LEU A 130 43.02 19.85 21.57
CA LEU A 130 42.65 21.25 21.33
C LEU A 130 41.97 21.89 22.56
N LEU A 131 40.99 21.21 23.14
CA LEU A 131 40.27 21.72 24.31
C LEU A 131 41.23 21.85 25.52
N ARG A 132 42.17 20.92 25.68
CA ARG A 132 43.20 21.00 26.71
C ARG A 132 44.12 22.21 26.49
N ASP A 133 44.63 22.38 25.27
CA ASP A 133 45.50 23.51 24.92
C ASP A 133 44.78 24.85 25.13
N MET A 134 43.50 24.94 24.77
CA MET A 134 42.68 26.12 25.08
C MET A 134 42.59 26.37 26.59
N ARG A 135 42.36 25.33 27.41
CA ARG A 135 42.29 25.50 28.86
C ARG A 135 43.64 25.91 29.47
N GLU A 136 44.74 25.35 28.98
CA GLU A 136 46.10 25.70 29.43
C GLU A 136 46.50 27.14 29.06
N ASN A 137 45.95 27.67 27.95
CA ASN A 137 46.11 29.08 27.54
C ASN A 137 45.08 30.02 28.18
N GLY A 138 44.38 29.59 29.24
CA GLY A 138 43.49 30.44 30.04
C GLY A 138 42.08 30.65 29.47
N TYR A 139 41.66 29.91 28.42
CA TYR A 139 40.31 30.02 27.87
C TYR A 139 39.29 29.24 28.71
N VAL A 140 38.20 29.91 29.11
CA VAL A 140 37.08 29.32 29.85
C VAL A 140 35.97 28.92 28.88
N PHE A 141 35.57 27.64 28.87
CA PHE A 141 34.50 27.16 28.00
C PHE A 141 33.78 25.94 28.57
N ASP A 142 32.51 25.80 28.21
CA ASP A 142 31.65 24.65 28.53
C ASP A 142 31.36 23.80 27.30
N VAL A 143 31.56 22.49 27.39
CA VAL A 143 31.26 21.56 26.30
C VAL A 143 29.77 21.22 26.32
N GLN A 144 29.04 21.59 25.26
CA GLN A 144 27.59 21.36 25.14
C GLN A 144 27.27 19.98 24.57
N SER A 145 27.98 19.57 23.52
CA SER A 145 27.72 18.30 22.84
C SER A 145 28.96 17.77 22.16
N SER A 146 29.15 16.45 22.15
CA SER A 146 30.27 15.76 21.50
C SER A 146 29.71 14.57 20.72
N GLN A 147 29.96 14.52 19.41
CA GLN A 147 29.40 13.51 18.52
C GLN A 147 30.43 13.00 17.52
N ASN A 148 30.44 11.69 17.29
CA ASN A 148 31.26 11.07 16.27
C ASN A 148 30.54 11.19 14.92
N LEU A 149 31.13 11.94 13.99
CA LEU A 149 30.73 11.99 12.59
C LEU A 149 31.30 10.72 11.91
N VAL A 150 30.56 9.63 12.04
CA VAL A 150 30.77 8.45 11.20
C VAL A 150 30.20 8.81 9.82
N PRO A 151 31.00 8.85 8.75
CA PRO A 151 30.44 8.98 7.41
C PRO A 151 29.81 7.62 7.06
N GLU A 152 28.56 7.41 7.46
CA GLU A 152 27.74 6.44 6.74
C GLU A 152 27.62 6.97 5.31
N ALA A 153 28.05 6.16 4.33
CA ALA A 153 27.86 6.51 2.94
C ALA A 153 26.36 6.74 2.71
N VAL A 154 25.98 8.01 2.44
CA VAL A 154 24.59 8.44 2.26
C VAL A 154 23.92 7.62 1.14
N LEU A 155 24.70 7.20 0.16
CA LEU A 155 24.29 6.39 -0.97
C LEU A 155 25.10 5.11 -1.04
N THR A 156 24.49 4.03 -1.53
CA THR A 156 25.24 2.86 -1.98
C THR A 156 25.97 3.19 -3.30
N PRO A 157 27.08 2.49 -3.66
CA PRO A 157 27.82 2.76 -4.88
C PRO A 157 26.94 2.77 -6.15
N LYS A 158 25.96 1.85 -6.20
CA LYS A 158 25.01 1.74 -7.32
C LYS A 158 23.99 2.89 -7.35
N GLN A 159 23.58 3.40 -6.20
CA GLN A 159 22.72 4.58 -6.11
C GLN A 159 23.46 5.82 -6.57
N GLU A 160 24.70 5.99 -6.12
CA GLU A 160 25.54 7.12 -6.51
C GLU A 160 25.83 7.14 -8.01
N GLU A 161 26.20 5.99 -8.59
CA GLU A 161 26.43 5.84 -10.02
C GLU A 161 25.19 6.22 -10.84
N CYS A 162 24.03 5.62 -10.54
CA CYS A 162 22.79 5.90 -11.26
C CYS A 162 22.35 7.36 -11.09
N PHE A 163 22.50 7.92 -9.89
CA PHE A 163 22.07 9.28 -9.57
C PHE A 163 22.96 10.33 -10.25
N ARG A 164 24.29 10.14 -10.24
CA ARG A 164 25.22 11.00 -10.98
C ARG A 164 24.95 10.95 -12.48
N LEU A 165 24.79 9.76 -13.04
CA LEU A 165 24.49 9.61 -14.46
C LEU A 165 23.17 10.30 -14.85
N ALA A 166 22.14 10.21 -13.99
CA ALA A 166 20.88 10.92 -14.20
C ALA A 166 21.06 12.44 -14.16
N MET A 167 21.88 12.97 -13.25
CA MET A 167 22.22 14.39 -13.21
C MET A 167 22.98 14.85 -14.45
N ASP A 168 24.04 14.14 -14.82
CA ASP A 168 24.93 14.52 -15.93
C ASP A 168 24.20 14.51 -17.28
N LEU A 169 23.27 13.57 -17.46
CA LEU A 169 22.44 13.46 -18.67
C LEU A 169 21.21 14.38 -18.64
N GLY A 170 21.03 15.15 -17.57
CA GLY A 170 19.98 16.16 -17.47
C GLY A 170 18.57 15.60 -17.25
N TYR A 171 18.46 14.49 -16.53
CA TYR A 171 17.17 13.90 -16.13
C TYR A 171 16.38 14.82 -15.17
N TYR A 172 17.11 15.61 -14.38
CA TYR A 172 16.56 16.57 -13.41
C TYR A 172 16.44 18.01 -13.96
N ASP A 173 16.82 18.24 -15.21
CA ASP A 173 16.71 19.56 -15.81
C ASP A 173 15.26 19.91 -16.15
N VAL A 174 15.00 21.21 -16.27
CA VAL A 174 13.70 21.73 -16.70
C VAL A 174 13.92 22.65 -17.92
N PRO A 175 13.52 22.22 -19.13
CA PRO A 175 12.92 20.92 -19.47
C PRO A 175 13.93 19.76 -19.38
N LYS A 176 13.43 18.54 -19.13
CA LYS A 176 14.28 17.34 -19.02
C LYS A 176 15.01 17.10 -20.34
N ARG A 177 16.35 16.97 -20.29
CA ARG A 177 17.17 16.64 -21.46
C ARG A 177 17.10 15.16 -21.85
N ILE A 178 16.79 14.29 -20.89
CA ILE A 178 16.66 12.85 -21.11
C ILE A 178 15.39 12.28 -20.46
N SER A 179 14.74 11.34 -21.15
CA SER A 179 13.60 10.60 -20.61
C SER A 179 14.06 9.47 -19.67
N LEU A 180 13.20 9.04 -18.75
CA LEU A 180 13.52 7.89 -17.88
C LEU A 180 13.78 6.62 -18.71
N ASP A 181 13.06 6.44 -19.82
CA ASP A 181 13.20 5.28 -20.69
C ASP A 181 14.57 5.25 -21.40
N SER A 182 15.03 6.41 -21.88
CA SER A 182 16.37 6.56 -22.47
C SER A 182 17.47 6.32 -21.43
N LEU A 183 17.28 6.81 -20.20
CA LEU A 183 18.22 6.59 -19.09
C LEU A 183 18.30 5.11 -18.70
N CYS A 184 17.17 4.37 -18.74
CA CYS A 184 17.14 2.92 -18.47
C CYS A 184 17.98 2.12 -19.47
N MET A 185 17.97 2.51 -20.75
CA MET A 185 18.79 1.86 -21.77
C MET A 185 20.28 2.05 -21.53
N ILE A 186 20.70 3.21 -21.01
CA ILE A 186 22.10 3.52 -20.71
C ILE A 186 22.57 2.77 -19.45
N VAL A 187 21.74 2.75 -18.40
CA VAL A 187 22.07 2.08 -17.12
C VAL A 187 21.96 0.55 -17.23
N GLY A 188 21.25 0.03 -18.22
CA GLY A 188 21.07 -1.42 -18.41
C GLY A 188 20.15 -2.05 -17.36
N CYS A 189 19.10 -1.34 -16.91
CA CYS A 189 18.13 -1.88 -15.96
C CYS A 189 16.68 -1.50 -16.30
N SER A 190 15.71 -2.20 -15.70
CA SER A 190 14.29 -1.94 -15.96
C SER A 190 13.83 -0.61 -15.37
N LYS A 191 12.79 -0.01 -15.98
CA LYS A 191 12.19 1.27 -15.54
C LYS A 191 11.77 1.28 -14.08
N SER A 192 11.23 0.17 -13.58
CA SER A 192 10.87 0.02 -12.17
C SER A 192 12.09 0.05 -11.26
N THR A 193 13.18 -0.59 -11.67
CA THR A 193 14.42 -0.67 -10.88
C THR A 193 15.11 0.69 -10.84
N LEU A 194 15.28 1.35 -11.99
CA LEU A 194 15.94 2.66 -12.03
C LEU A 194 15.17 3.72 -11.25
N ASN A 195 13.85 3.74 -11.36
CA ASN A 195 13.00 4.68 -10.62
C ASN A 195 13.14 4.49 -9.09
N VAL A 196 13.16 3.24 -8.62
CA VAL A 196 13.39 2.96 -7.19
C VAL A 196 14.79 3.39 -6.75
N ILE A 197 15.82 3.14 -7.55
CA ILE A 197 17.20 3.53 -7.23
C ILE A 197 17.31 5.06 -7.12
N LEU A 198 16.82 5.80 -8.12
CA LEU A 198 16.87 7.27 -8.14
C LEU A 198 16.09 7.89 -6.98
N ARG A 199 14.83 7.46 -6.75
CA ARG A 199 14.03 7.97 -5.63
C ARG A 199 14.61 7.63 -4.25
N THR A 200 15.22 6.46 -4.11
CA THR A 200 15.87 6.08 -2.85
C THR A 200 17.12 6.93 -2.62
N ALA A 201 17.89 7.19 -3.68
CA ALA A 201 19.04 8.08 -3.62
C ALA A 201 18.62 9.52 -3.25
N GLU A 202 17.61 10.07 -3.92
CA GLU A 202 17.02 11.38 -3.58
C GLU A 202 16.61 11.45 -2.11
N ARG A 203 15.83 10.47 -1.64
CA ARG A 203 15.34 10.43 -0.25
C ARG A 203 16.48 10.37 0.76
N ASN A 204 17.53 9.59 0.49
CA ASN A 204 18.67 9.47 1.39
C ASN A 204 19.46 10.79 1.46
N ILE A 205 19.67 11.45 0.31
CA ILE A 205 20.28 12.78 0.23
C ILE A 205 19.44 13.80 1.01
N PHE A 206 18.12 13.81 0.81
CA PHE A 206 17.21 14.72 1.52
C PHE A 206 17.18 14.49 3.03
N ARG A 207 17.16 13.22 3.47
CA ARG A 207 17.23 12.88 4.91
C ARG A 207 18.55 13.33 5.51
N PHE A 208 19.67 13.03 4.85
CA PHE A 208 20.98 13.49 5.28
C PHE A 208 21.03 15.02 5.40
N TYR A 209 20.53 15.75 4.39
CA TYR A 209 20.48 17.21 4.44
C TYR A 209 19.60 17.74 5.58
N ARG A 210 18.42 17.15 5.80
CA ARG A 210 17.54 17.52 6.91
C ARG A 210 18.16 17.21 8.27
N ASP A 211 18.84 16.09 8.42
CA ASP A 211 19.40 15.69 9.71
C ASP A 211 20.66 16.51 10.05
N VAL A 212 21.43 16.93 9.04
CA VAL A 212 22.60 17.81 9.21
C VAL A 212 22.21 19.29 9.40
N TYR A 213 21.21 19.80 8.65
CA TYR A 213 20.89 21.24 8.63
C TYR A 213 19.53 21.61 9.25
N GLY A 214 18.62 20.66 9.46
CA GLY A 214 17.25 20.89 9.94
C GLY A 214 17.07 20.91 11.46
N GLY A 215 18.14 20.66 12.24
CA GLY A 215 18.08 20.53 13.70
C GLY A 215 17.89 21.82 14.50
N SER A 216 17.93 23.02 13.89
CA SER A 216 17.90 24.31 14.61
C SER A 216 16.54 25.02 14.57
N ARG A 217 15.43 24.31 14.82
CA ARG A 217 14.11 24.94 15.00
C ARG A 217 13.29 24.31 16.12
N ARG A 218 13.84 24.32 17.34
CA ARG A 218 13.05 24.25 18.57
C ARG A 218 13.55 25.30 19.55
N ASN A 219 13.34 26.57 19.20
CA ASN A 219 13.05 27.63 20.16
C ASN A 219 12.38 28.78 19.40
N ARG A 220 11.11 29.02 19.73
CA ARG A 220 10.35 30.17 19.23
C ARG A 220 10.94 31.43 19.85
N CYS A 221 11.67 32.22 19.06
CA CYS A 221 11.87 33.63 19.40
C CYS A 221 10.66 34.41 18.86
N ARG A 222 9.76 34.81 19.77
CA ARG A 222 8.71 35.78 19.51
C ARG A 222 9.36 37.16 19.51
N THR A 223 9.82 37.62 18.36
CA THR A 223 10.05 39.03 17.93
C THR A 223 11.26 39.06 17.01
N CYS A 224 11.02 39.35 15.73
CA CYS A 224 11.81 40.22 14.87
C CYS A 224 11.66 39.82 13.40
N SER A 225 10.97 40.71 12.70
CA SER A 225 10.83 40.88 11.27
C SER A 225 12.14 41.38 10.64
N HIS A 226 12.40 40.92 9.40
CA HIS A 226 13.24 41.50 8.33
C HIS A 226 14.52 40.75 7.89
N GLN A 227 14.47 40.40 6.59
CA GLN A 227 15.51 40.26 5.56
C GLN A 227 16.59 39.16 5.67
N PRO A 228 16.73 38.28 4.66
CA PRO A 228 17.86 37.36 4.56
C PRO A 228 19.04 37.99 3.79
N LEU A 229 20.23 37.90 4.40
CA LEU A 229 21.54 38.22 3.85
C LEU A 229 22.00 37.17 2.82
N SER A 230 22.57 37.67 1.73
CA SER A 230 23.19 36.95 0.62
C SER A 230 24.55 36.36 1.00
N VAL A 231 24.83 35.12 0.60
CA VAL A 231 26.20 34.57 0.57
C VAL A 231 26.46 33.92 -0.78
N HIS A 232 27.48 34.43 -1.46
CA HIS A 232 28.06 33.93 -2.69
C HIS A 232 28.82 32.61 -2.44
N ASN A 233 28.50 31.58 -3.22
CA ASN A 233 29.49 30.73 -3.89
C ASN A 233 28.79 29.91 -4.99
N GLY A 234 29.11 30.21 -6.25
CA GLY A 234 28.79 29.36 -7.41
C GLY A 234 29.52 28.03 -7.23
N VAL A 235 28.86 26.88 -7.34
CA VAL A 235 28.45 26.24 -8.60
C VAL A 235 27.11 25.49 -8.42
N PHE A 236 26.43 25.65 -7.28
CA PHE A 236 25.25 24.86 -6.91
C PHE A 236 23.90 25.57 -7.09
N PHE A 237 23.92 26.86 -7.44
CA PHE A 237 22.71 27.70 -7.45
C PHE A 237 21.80 27.51 -8.69
N ALA A 238 22.23 26.83 -9.75
CA ALA A 238 21.39 26.69 -10.96
C ALA A 238 20.15 25.81 -10.75
N VAL A 239 20.18 24.87 -9.80
CA VAL A 239 19.05 23.99 -9.50
C VAL A 239 18.17 24.56 -8.37
N VAL A 240 18.76 25.33 -7.44
CA VAL A 240 18.05 25.88 -6.27
C VAL A 240 17.51 27.30 -6.51
N SER A 241 18.10 28.09 -7.42
CA SER A 241 17.64 29.48 -7.67
C SER A 241 16.32 29.58 -8.44
N ARG A 242 15.88 28.52 -9.11
CA ARG A 242 14.53 28.46 -9.70
C ARG A 242 13.45 28.06 -8.70
N ALA A 243 13.82 27.64 -7.49
CA ALA A 243 12.87 27.30 -6.43
C ALA A 243 12.65 28.47 -5.43
N SER A 244 13.51 29.50 -5.44
CA SER A 244 13.49 30.58 -4.45
C SER A 244 12.50 31.72 -4.70
N ASP A 245 11.78 31.72 -5.83
CA ASP A 245 10.68 32.68 -6.07
C ASP A 245 9.32 32.24 -5.49
N CYS A 246 9.24 31.08 -4.86
CA CYS A 246 8.04 30.64 -4.15
C CYS A 246 8.21 30.80 -2.64
N ARG A 247 8.35 32.05 -2.15
CA ARG A 247 8.06 32.36 -0.74
C ARG A 247 6.55 32.42 -0.52
N GLY A 248 5.95 31.24 -0.49
CA GLY A 248 4.76 30.97 0.27
C GLY A 248 5.02 29.64 0.98
N GLU A 249 4.72 29.55 2.27
CA GLU A 249 4.55 28.24 2.89
C GLU A 249 3.46 27.51 2.09
N VAL A 250 3.84 26.66 1.14
CA VAL A 250 2.89 25.78 0.46
C VAL A 250 2.58 24.67 1.47
N HIS A 251 1.72 24.98 2.44
CA HIS A 251 0.71 24.00 2.78
C HIS A 251 0.08 23.63 1.43
N MET A 252 0.27 22.39 0.95
CA MET A 252 -0.54 21.87 -0.15
C MET A 252 -1.96 21.78 0.40
N THR A 253 -2.62 22.93 0.45
CA THR A 253 -4.04 23.04 0.71
C THR A 253 -4.70 22.53 -0.54
N VAL A 254 -5.33 21.38 -0.41
CA VAL A 254 -6.07 20.79 -1.51
C VAL A 254 -7.26 21.69 -1.76
N ASP A 255 -7.45 22.12 -3.00
CA ASP A 255 -8.59 22.93 -3.40
C ASP A 255 -9.90 22.30 -2.85
N PRO A 256 -10.64 23.02 -1.98
CA PRO A 256 -11.77 22.46 -1.26
C PRO A 256 -12.89 21.97 -2.20
N ASP A 257 -13.07 22.60 -3.36
CA ASP A 257 -14.07 22.20 -4.34
C ASP A 257 -13.66 20.91 -5.05
N LYS A 258 -12.37 20.78 -5.39
CA LYS A 258 -11.82 19.53 -5.96
C LYS A 258 -11.83 18.39 -4.95
N LYS A 259 -11.54 18.68 -3.67
CA LYS A 259 -11.63 17.72 -2.56
C LYS A 259 -13.05 17.19 -2.42
N LYS A 260 -14.05 18.08 -2.36
CA LYS A 260 -15.47 17.70 -2.28
C LYS A 260 -15.92 16.88 -3.50
N THR A 261 -15.49 17.29 -4.69
CA THR A 261 -15.79 16.59 -5.95
C THR A 261 -15.20 15.18 -5.95
N MET A 262 -13.94 15.01 -5.54
CA MET A 262 -13.30 13.70 -5.45
C MET A 262 -14.03 12.78 -4.45
N LEU A 263 -14.29 13.28 -3.24
CA LEU A 263 -14.96 12.52 -2.18
C LEU A 263 -16.40 12.12 -2.52
N SER A 264 -17.07 12.87 -3.40
CA SER A 264 -18.39 12.53 -3.92
C SER A 264 -18.29 11.54 -5.09
N TYR A 265 -17.34 11.76 -6.01
CA TYR A 265 -17.18 10.97 -7.22
C TYR A 265 -16.77 9.52 -6.94
N ARG A 266 -15.99 9.26 -5.87
CA ARG A 266 -15.62 7.89 -5.46
C ARG A 266 -16.83 6.98 -5.22
N TRP A 267 -17.96 7.55 -4.75
CA TRP A 267 -19.19 6.80 -4.51
C TRP A 267 -19.90 6.43 -5.82
N ALA A 268 -19.86 7.30 -6.84
CA ALA A 268 -20.38 6.98 -8.16
C ALA A 268 -19.58 5.83 -8.81
N ILE A 269 -18.25 5.86 -8.69
CA ILE A 269 -17.38 4.76 -9.13
C ILE A 269 -17.76 3.47 -8.40
N PHE A 270 -17.88 3.52 -7.07
CA PHE A 270 -18.24 2.36 -6.26
C PHE A 270 -19.59 1.78 -6.66
N ALA A 271 -20.62 2.61 -6.83
CA ALA A 271 -21.96 2.18 -7.20
C ALA A 271 -21.97 1.41 -8.53
N VAL A 272 -21.30 1.93 -9.58
CA VAL A 272 -21.21 1.26 -10.88
C VAL A 272 -20.50 -0.09 -10.77
N LEU A 273 -19.40 -0.15 -10.04
CA LEU A 273 -18.63 -1.38 -9.84
C LEU A 273 -19.37 -2.40 -8.95
N ALA A 274 -20.13 -1.94 -7.96
CA ALA A 274 -20.96 -2.77 -7.10
C ALA A 274 -22.11 -3.40 -7.89
N ILE A 275 -22.77 -2.64 -8.76
CA ILE A 275 -23.80 -3.16 -9.68
C ILE A 275 -23.19 -4.19 -10.63
N ALA A 276 -22.01 -3.94 -11.18
CA ALA A 276 -21.32 -4.94 -12.00
C ALA A 276 -21.05 -6.24 -11.22
N TYR A 277 -20.61 -6.12 -9.96
CA TYR A 277 -20.32 -7.28 -9.12
C TYR A 277 -21.58 -8.04 -8.66
N PHE A 278 -22.70 -7.34 -8.49
CA PHE A 278 -24.02 -7.96 -8.31
C PHE A 278 -24.31 -8.93 -9.47
N PHE A 279 -24.16 -8.48 -10.72
CA PHE A 279 -24.42 -9.32 -11.89
C PHE A 279 -23.42 -10.47 -12.06
N VAL A 280 -22.18 -10.31 -11.60
CA VAL A 280 -21.21 -11.41 -11.53
C VAL A 280 -21.74 -12.57 -10.66
N TYR A 281 -22.28 -12.27 -9.48
CA TYR A 281 -22.84 -13.30 -8.60
C TYR A 281 -24.21 -13.80 -9.07
N PHE A 282 -25.03 -12.91 -9.63
CA PHE A 282 -26.30 -13.28 -10.26
C PHE A 282 -26.05 -14.35 -11.33
N HIS A 283 -25.20 -14.07 -12.31
CA HIS A 283 -24.86 -15.05 -13.35
C HIS A 283 -24.21 -16.33 -12.79
N ARG A 284 -23.42 -16.26 -11.72
CA ARG A 284 -22.81 -17.47 -11.12
C ARG A 284 -23.85 -18.48 -10.64
N THR A 285 -24.91 -17.99 -10.00
CA THR A 285 -25.88 -18.81 -9.27
C THR A 285 -27.08 -19.20 -10.12
N THR A 286 -27.33 -18.55 -11.27
CA THR A 286 -28.47 -18.91 -12.12
C THR A 286 -28.46 -20.37 -12.58
N GLY A 287 -27.29 -21.00 -12.74
CA GLY A 287 -27.18 -22.35 -13.33
C GLY A 287 -27.93 -23.44 -12.54
N GLY A 288 -27.98 -23.31 -11.21
CA GLY A 288 -28.78 -24.21 -10.37
C GLY A 288 -30.26 -23.85 -10.35
N ALA A 289 -30.57 -22.55 -10.36
CA ALA A 289 -31.94 -22.05 -10.23
C ALA A 289 -32.83 -22.40 -11.44
N ILE A 290 -32.26 -22.35 -12.65
CA ILE A 290 -33.00 -22.56 -13.92
C ILE A 290 -32.84 -23.99 -14.47
N SER A 291 -32.39 -24.90 -13.61
CA SER A 291 -31.91 -26.21 -14.05
C SER A 291 -33.03 -27.07 -14.64
N THR A 292 -34.25 -26.98 -14.12
CA THR A 292 -35.40 -27.75 -14.59
C THR A 292 -35.94 -27.17 -15.90
N GLU A 293 -36.06 -25.85 -15.97
CA GLU A 293 -36.58 -25.09 -17.11
C GLU A 293 -35.71 -25.34 -18.37
N LEU A 294 -34.39 -25.42 -18.19
CA LEU A 294 -33.47 -25.73 -19.29
C LEU A 294 -33.50 -27.22 -19.70
N GLN A 295 -33.73 -28.14 -18.76
CA GLN A 295 -33.91 -29.57 -19.09
C GLN A 295 -35.15 -29.74 -19.95
N ASP A 296 -36.26 -29.14 -19.55
CA ASP A 296 -37.54 -29.23 -20.24
C ASP A 296 -37.47 -28.56 -21.62
N PHE A 297 -36.85 -27.38 -21.73
CA PHE A 297 -36.75 -26.66 -23.00
C PHE A 297 -35.84 -27.34 -24.03
N PHE A 298 -34.67 -27.83 -23.62
CA PHE A 298 -33.69 -28.44 -24.54
C PHE A 298 -33.79 -29.98 -24.63
N GLY A 299 -34.62 -30.62 -23.80
CA GLY A 299 -34.73 -32.08 -23.73
C GLY A 299 -33.44 -32.76 -23.26
N VAL A 300 -32.69 -32.12 -22.36
CA VAL A 300 -31.39 -32.62 -21.86
C VAL A 300 -31.50 -33.17 -20.44
N GLY A 301 -30.60 -34.08 -20.08
CA GLY A 301 -30.56 -34.68 -18.73
C GLY A 301 -29.84 -33.81 -17.68
N THR A 302 -29.91 -34.26 -16.43
CA THR A 302 -29.30 -33.59 -15.25
C THR A 302 -27.79 -33.37 -15.40
N ALA A 303 -27.07 -34.34 -15.98
CA ALA A 303 -25.63 -34.24 -16.22
C ALA A 303 -25.26 -33.08 -17.16
N SER A 304 -26.06 -32.84 -18.20
CA SER A 304 -25.85 -31.73 -19.14
C SER A 304 -26.03 -30.37 -18.46
N VAL A 305 -27.01 -30.24 -17.58
CA VAL A 305 -27.23 -29.00 -16.82
C VAL A 305 -26.20 -28.80 -15.71
N ALA A 306 -25.72 -29.87 -15.09
CA ALA A 306 -24.57 -29.80 -14.19
C ALA A 306 -23.33 -29.29 -14.93
N LEU A 307 -23.08 -29.77 -16.16
CA LEU A 307 -22.00 -29.26 -17.02
C LEU A 307 -22.18 -27.77 -17.33
N LEU A 308 -23.40 -27.31 -17.59
CA LEU A 308 -23.70 -25.88 -17.79
C LEU A 308 -23.34 -25.05 -16.56
N ALA A 309 -23.75 -25.48 -15.36
CA ALA A 309 -23.42 -24.79 -14.12
C ALA A 309 -21.90 -24.75 -13.88
N SER A 310 -21.22 -25.88 -14.15
CA SER A 310 -19.77 -26.01 -14.02
C SER A 310 -19.00 -25.22 -15.07
N ALA A 311 -19.54 -25.00 -16.28
CA ALA A 311 -18.87 -24.25 -17.34
C ALA A 311 -18.47 -22.84 -16.90
N TYR A 312 -19.34 -22.17 -16.13
CA TYR A 312 -19.03 -20.89 -15.51
C TYR A 312 -17.81 -21.00 -14.57
N LEU A 313 -17.78 -22.02 -13.71
CA LEU A 313 -16.72 -22.22 -12.72
C LEU A 313 -15.40 -22.67 -13.37
N TYR A 314 -15.44 -23.48 -14.42
CA TYR A 314 -14.27 -23.84 -15.22
C TYR A 314 -13.64 -22.61 -15.86
N ALA A 315 -14.44 -21.76 -16.52
CA ALA A 315 -13.95 -20.51 -17.06
C ALA A 315 -13.36 -19.60 -15.96
N TYR A 316 -14.03 -19.52 -14.80
CA TYR A 316 -13.58 -18.72 -13.66
C TYR A 316 -12.24 -19.20 -13.09
N THR A 317 -12.04 -20.52 -13.03
CA THR A 317 -10.81 -21.20 -12.63
C THR A 317 -9.66 -20.87 -13.57
N LEU A 318 -9.87 -21.05 -14.88
CA LEU A 318 -8.87 -20.76 -15.91
C LEU A 318 -8.41 -19.30 -15.89
N MET A 319 -9.31 -18.38 -15.54
CA MET A 319 -9.06 -16.95 -15.53
C MET A 319 -8.46 -16.40 -14.22
N GLN A 320 -8.32 -17.18 -13.14
CA GLN A 320 -7.78 -16.66 -11.87
C GLN A 320 -6.36 -16.09 -11.99
N ILE A 321 -5.48 -16.74 -12.75
CA ILE A 321 -4.11 -16.25 -12.98
C ILE A 321 -4.09 -15.15 -14.06
N PRO A 322 -4.71 -15.33 -15.25
CA PRO A 322 -4.74 -14.29 -16.28
C PRO A 322 -5.37 -12.98 -15.84
N SER A 323 -6.43 -13.01 -15.03
CA SER A 323 -7.19 -11.83 -14.61
C SER A 323 -6.31 -10.77 -13.94
N GLY A 324 -5.39 -11.18 -13.07
CA GLY A 324 -4.43 -10.28 -12.43
C GLY A 324 -3.51 -9.61 -13.45
N ILE A 325 -2.89 -10.42 -14.32
CA ILE A 325 -1.96 -9.96 -15.36
C ILE A 325 -2.64 -8.99 -16.33
N LEU A 326 -3.85 -9.33 -16.80
CA LEU A 326 -4.65 -8.51 -17.70
C LEU A 326 -5.00 -7.17 -17.04
N THR A 327 -5.40 -7.20 -15.77
CA THR A 327 -5.72 -5.99 -15.01
C THR A 327 -4.48 -5.10 -14.83
N ASP A 328 -3.31 -5.70 -14.56
CA ASP A 328 -2.05 -4.96 -14.44
C ASP A 328 -1.58 -4.34 -15.76
N ARG A 329 -1.74 -5.05 -16.89
CA ARG A 329 -1.31 -4.56 -18.21
C ARG A 329 -2.25 -3.53 -18.83
N MET A 330 -3.56 -3.77 -18.74
CA MET A 330 -4.57 -2.94 -19.42
C MET A 330 -5.04 -1.77 -18.56
N GLY A 331 -4.79 -1.82 -17.25
CA GLY A 331 -5.35 -0.92 -16.26
C GLY A 331 -6.75 -1.37 -15.78
N PRO A 332 -7.11 -1.11 -14.51
CA PRO A 332 -8.38 -1.56 -13.92
C PRO A 332 -9.63 -1.18 -14.71
N ARG A 333 -9.76 0.07 -15.16
CA ARG A 333 -10.94 0.57 -15.89
C ARG A 333 -11.19 -0.21 -17.17
N ARG A 334 -10.14 -0.40 -17.99
CA ARG A 334 -10.25 -1.09 -19.28
C ARG A 334 -10.57 -2.56 -19.07
N ALA A 335 -9.87 -3.20 -18.13
CA ALA A 335 -10.11 -4.60 -17.77
C ALA A 335 -11.56 -4.82 -17.30
N ALA A 336 -12.06 -4.02 -16.34
CA ALA A 336 -13.44 -4.13 -15.89
C ALA A 336 -14.43 -3.97 -17.05
N THR A 337 -14.29 -2.91 -17.86
CA THR A 337 -15.21 -2.61 -18.96
C THR A 337 -15.27 -3.75 -19.98
N ILE A 338 -14.12 -4.21 -20.49
CA ILE A 338 -14.05 -5.22 -21.55
C ILE A 338 -14.64 -6.54 -21.08
N PHE A 339 -14.34 -6.95 -19.84
CA PHE A 339 -14.80 -8.23 -19.33
C PHE A 339 -16.26 -8.21 -18.84
N ILE A 340 -16.79 -7.05 -18.41
CA ILE A 340 -18.24 -6.89 -18.22
C ILE A 340 -18.96 -6.96 -19.57
N PHE A 341 -18.42 -6.34 -20.61
CA PHE A 341 -18.97 -6.45 -21.96
C PHE A 341 -18.94 -7.90 -22.47
N LEU A 342 -17.90 -8.67 -22.13
CA LEU A 342 -17.81 -10.09 -22.46
C LEU A 342 -18.94 -10.91 -21.80
N ILE A 343 -19.41 -10.54 -20.60
CA ILE A 343 -20.61 -11.15 -19.98
C ILE A 343 -21.86 -10.90 -20.85
N ALA A 344 -21.99 -9.70 -21.40
CA ALA A 344 -23.09 -9.37 -22.31
C ALA A 344 -23.03 -10.23 -23.58
N VAL A 345 -21.85 -10.37 -24.18
CA VAL A 345 -21.63 -11.23 -25.36
C VAL A 345 -22.01 -12.68 -25.07
N GLY A 346 -21.58 -13.23 -23.93
CA GLY A 346 -21.96 -14.59 -23.54
C GLY A 346 -23.46 -14.74 -23.29
N SER A 347 -24.12 -13.69 -22.77
CA SER A 347 -25.58 -13.66 -22.59
C SER A 347 -26.33 -13.61 -23.94
N ILE A 348 -25.81 -12.87 -24.94
CA ILE A 348 -26.34 -12.89 -26.31
C ILE A 348 -26.22 -14.30 -26.90
N LEU A 349 -25.09 -14.97 -26.69
CA LEU A 349 -24.88 -16.33 -27.18
C LEU A 349 -25.86 -17.32 -26.54
N SER A 350 -26.12 -17.19 -25.23
CA SER A 350 -27.17 -17.94 -24.52
C SER A 350 -28.57 -17.62 -25.05
N ALA A 351 -28.89 -16.37 -25.38
CA ALA A 351 -30.17 -16.04 -26.02
C ALA A 351 -30.32 -16.72 -27.39
N TYR A 352 -29.28 -16.64 -28.21
CA TYR A 352 -29.27 -17.26 -29.55
C TYR A 352 -29.36 -18.79 -29.47
N SER A 353 -28.79 -19.41 -28.42
CA SER A 353 -28.92 -20.85 -28.17
C SER A 353 -30.37 -21.31 -28.04
N ALA A 354 -31.22 -20.49 -27.42
CA ALA A 354 -32.64 -20.77 -27.28
C ALA A 354 -33.37 -20.66 -28.63
N THR A 355 -32.99 -19.70 -29.48
CA THR A 355 -33.57 -19.55 -30.82
C THR A 355 -33.28 -20.74 -31.74
N CYS A 356 -32.08 -21.31 -31.68
CA CYS A 356 -31.69 -22.44 -32.50
C CYS A 356 -31.87 -23.81 -31.83
N GLY A 357 -32.36 -23.86 -30.58
CA GLY A 357 -32.54 -25.10 -29.82
C GLY A 357 -31.23 -25.84 -29.52
N ASN A 358 -30.08 -25.15 -29.47
CA ASN A 358 -28.76 -25.78 -29.31
C ASN A 358 -28.19 -25.62 -27.90
N PHE A 359 -28.29 -26.67 -27.08
CA PHE A 359 -27.78 -26.66 -25.71
C PHE A 359 -26.26 -26.46 -25.61
N ASN A 360 -25.45 -26.96 -26.55
CA ASN A 360 -24.01 -26.76 -26.50
C ASN A 360 -23.63 -25.28 -26.64
N LEU A 361 -24.44 -24.51 -27.37
CA LEU A 361 -24.27 -23.08 -27.51
C LEU A 361 -24.63 -22.33 -26.22
N MET A 362 -25.61 -22.84 -25.47
CA MET A 362 -25.94 -22.36 -24.13
C MET A 362 -24.77 -22.55 -23.17
N VAL A 363 -24.12 -23.72 -23.22
CA VAL A 363 -22.90 -24.02 -22.45
C VAL A 363 -21.76 -23.09 -22.83
N ALA A 364 -21.55 -22.87 -24.13
CA ALA A 364 -20.53 -21.92 -24.62
C ALA A 364 -20.79 -20.49 -24.14
N GLY A 365 -22.05 -20.02 -24.20
CA GLY A 365 -22.46 -18.71 -23.69
C GLY A 365 -22.16 -18.57 -22.19
N LYS A 366 -22.49 -19.61 -21.42
CA LYS A 366 -22.21 -19.66 -19.98
C LYS A 366 -20.71 -19.67 -19.65
N PHE A 367 -19.91 -20.36 -20.45
CA PHE A 367 -18.45 -20.35 -20.34
C PHE A 367 -17.89 -18.94 -20.58
N ILE A 368 -18.34 -18.24 -21.64
CA ILE A 368 -17.94 -16.85 -21.94
C ILE A 368 -18.34 -15.90 -20.82
N ILE A 369 -19.56 -16.04 -20.27
CA ILE A 369 -20.00 -15.29 -19.08
C ILE A 369 -19.03 -15.52 -17.92
N GLY A 370 -18.61 -16.77 -17.69
CA GLY A 370 -17.61 -17.11 -16.67
C GLY A 370 -16.26 -16.43 -16.90
N ILE A 371 -15.75 -16.37 -18.14
CA ILE A 371 -14.49 -15.67 -18.48
C ILE A 371 -14.61 -14.19 -18.13
N GLY A 372 -15.70 -13.54 -18.54
CA GLY A 372 -16.00 -12.15 -18.23
C GLY A 372 -16.01 -11.89 -16.72
N ALA A 373 -16.84 -12.65 -16.02
CA ALA A 373 -17.07 -12.49 -14.60
C ALA A 373 -15.83 -12.73 -13.73
N ALA A 374 -14.93 -13.61 -14.16
CA ALA A 374 -13.68 -13.92 -13.45
C ALA A 374 -12.75 -12.74 -13.27
N VAL A 375 -12.71 -11.84 -14.26
CA VAL A 375 -11.77 -10.71 -14.25
C VAL A 375 -12.29 -9.56 -13.40
N VAL A 376 -13.61 -9.37 -13.29
CA VAL A 376 -14.23 -8.15 -12.73
C VAL A 376 -13.78 -7.81 -11.30
N TYR A 377 -13.56 -8.80 -10.43
CA TYR A 377 -13.24 -8.56 -9.02
C TYR A 377 -11.90 -7.84 -8.79
N ILE A 378 -10.85 -8.22 -9.51
CA ILE A 378 -9.49 -7.69 -9.29
C ILE A 378 -9.38 -6.19 -9.63
N PRO A 379 -9.88 -5.71 -10.78
CA PRO A 379 -10.02 -4.29 -11.07
C PRO A 379 -10.74 -3.51 -9.98
N ILE A 380 -11.85 -4.03 -9.45
CA ILE A 380 -12.62 -3.35 -8.40
C ILE A 380 -11.74 -3.14 -7.17
N MET A 381 -11.03 -4.18 -6.72
CA MET A 381 -10.14 -4.08 -5.57
C MET A 381 -9.01 -3.07 -5.80
N LYS A 382 -8.43 -3.01 -7.02
CA LYS A 382 -7.42 -2.00 -7.34
C LYS A 382 -7.97 -0.58 -7.37
N ILE A 383 -9.17 -0.39 -7.90
CA ILE A 383 -9.83 0.93 -7.91
C ILE A 383 -10.17 1.37 -6.48
N LEU A 384 -10.72 0.46 -5.65
CA LEU A 384 -11.01 0.73 -4.25
C LEU A 384 -9.75 1.16 -3.47
N ALA A 385 -8.62 0.50 -3.71
CA ALA A 385 -7.35 0.83 -3.06
C ALA A 385 -6.82 2.23 -3.42
N VAL A 386 -7.20 2.77 -4.58
CA VAL A 386 -6.76 4.09 -5.07
C VAL A 386 -7.75 5.20 -4.66
N TRP A 387 -9.06 4.92 -4.68
CA TRP A 387 -10.11 5.93 -4.48
C TRP A 387 -10.63 6.04 -3.05
N PHE A 388 -10.36 5.05 -2.19
CA PHE A 388 -10.79 5.03 -0.79
C PHE A 388 -9.60 5.03 0.16
N ARG A 389 -9.85 5.46 1.40
CA ARG A 389 -8.81 5.49 2.44
C ARG A 389 -8.38 4.07 2.82
N LYS A 390 -7.14 3.92 3.30
CA LYS A 390 -6.59 2.63 3.77
C LYS A 390 -7.46 1.98 4.88
N ASN A 391 -8.05 2.78 5.77
CA ASN A 391 -8.97 2.32 6.81
C ASN A 391 -10.39 2.01 6.31
N GLU A 392 -10.82 2.57 5.18
CA GLU A 392 -12.11 2.30 4.55
C GLU A 392 -12.07 1.06 3.65
N PHE A 393 -10.89 0.70 3.11
CA PHE A 393 -10.72 -0.36 2.12
C PHE A 393 -11.39 -1.69 2.53
N ALA A 394 -11.11 -2.18 3.73
CA ALA A 394 -11.68 -3.45 4.22
C ALA A 394 -13.21 -3.40 4.32
N SER A 395 -13.76 -2.27 4.76
CA SER A 395 -15.21 -2.06 4.87
C SER A 395 -15.85 -2.04 3.48
N MET A 396 -15.26 -1.34 2.52
CA MET A 396 -15.77 -1.27 1.15
C MET A 396 -15.68 -2.62 0.42
N SER A 397 -14.61 -3.39 0.63
CA SER A 397 -14.53 -4.76 0.14
C SER A 397 -15.62 -5.65 0.75
N GLY A 398 -15.94 -5.46 2.04
CA GLY A 398 -17.05 -6.16 2.71
C GLY A 398 -18.42 -5.81 2.13
N VAL A 399 -18.71 -4.51 1.92
CA VAL A 399 -19.96 -4.06 1.29
C VAL A 399 -20.07 -4.60 -0.14
N LEU A 400 -18.98 -4.61 -0.91
CA LEU A 400 -18.98 -5.20 -2.25
C LEU A 400 -19.34 -6.69 -2.21
N LEU A 401 -18.78 -7.44 -1.26
CA LEU A 401 -19.11 -8.87 -1.10
C LEU A 401 -20.57 -9.08 -0.71
N LEU A 402 -21.11 -8.23 0.17
CA LEU A 402 -22.53 -8.24 0.50
C LEU A 402 -23.39 -8.03 -0.75
N VAL A 403 -23.11 -7.00 -1.55
CA VAL A 403 -23.83 -6.73 -2.81
C VAL A 403 -23.76 -7.91 -3.78
N GLY A 404 -22.59 -8.57 -3.88
CA GLY A 404 -22.45 -9.81 -4.64
C GLY A 404 -23.40 -10.90 -4.14
N ASN A 405 -23.41 -11.18 -2.84
CA ASN A 405 -24.32 -12.20 -2.26
C ASN A 405 -25.80 -11.88 -2.50
N VAL A 406 -26.20 -10.60 -2.40
CA VAL A 406 -27.57 -10.17 -2.75
C VAL A 406 -27.88 -10.50 -4.22
N GLY A 407 -26.93 -10.29 -5.13
CA GLY A 407 -27.04 -10.71 -6.53
C GLY A 407 -27.20 -12.23 -6.70
N GLY A 408 -26.50 -13.02 -5.89
CA GLY A 408 -26.64 -14.47 -5.88
C GLY A 408 -28.03 -14.94 -5.42
N ILE A 409 -28.59 -14.30 -4.39
CA ILE A 409 -29.95 -14.59 -3.92
C ILE A 409 -30.99 -14.18 -4.97
N ALA A 410 -30.81 -13.01 -5.60
CA ALA A 410 -31.68 -12.51 -6.65
C ALA A 410 -31.68 -13.39 -7.91
N ALA A 411 -30.70 -14.27 -8.10
CA ALA A 411 -30.65 -15.20 -9.22
C ALA A 411 -31.51 -16.46 -9.05
N ALA A 412 -32.12 -16.67 -7.88
CA ALA A 412 -33.08 -17.74 -7.66
C ALA A 412 -34.48 -17.34 -8.19
N THR A 413 -35.32 -16.74 -7.34
CA THR A 413 -36.73 -16.48 -7.67
C THR A 413 -36.93 -15.48 -8.82
N PRO A 414 -36.28 -14.29 -8.84
CA PRO A 414 -36.45 -13.35 -9.95
C PRO A 414 -36.08 -13.92 -11.32
N MET A 415 -35.02 -14.74 -11.39
CA MET A 415 -34.58 -15.35 -12.65
C MET A 415 -35.64 -16.31 -13.20
N VAL A 416 -36.21 -17.17 -12.36
CA VAL A 416 -37.27 -18.11 -12.73
C VAL A 416 -38.51 -17.35 -13.22
N LEU A 417 -38.94 -16.33 -12.48
CA LEU A 417 -40.08 -15.49 -12.90
C LEU A 417 -39.85 -14.81 -14.26
N MET A 418 -38.63 -14.35 -14.53
CA MET A 418 -38.28 -13.79 -15.84
C MET A 418 -38.34 -14.86 -16.94
N MET A 419 -37.88 -16.08 -16.67
CA MET A 419 -37.95 -17.18 -17.63
C MET A 419 -39.39 -17.59 -17.92
N ASP A 420 -40.25 -17.69 -16.91
CA ASP A 420 -41.65 -18.07 -17.07
C ASP A 420 -42.45 -17.02 -17.85
N SER A 421 -42.17 -15.73 -17.60
CA SER A 421 -42.92 -14.61 -18.20
C SER A 421 -42.40 -14.15 -19.56
N LEU A 422 -41.08 -14.10 -19.75
CA LEU A 422 -40.44 -13.58 -20.97
C LEU A 422 -39.95 -14.69 -21.89
N GLY A 423 -39.80 -15.92 -21.38
CA GLY A 423 -39.10 -17.01 -22.05
C GLY A 423 -37.57 -16.89 -21.92
N ILE A 424 -36.88 -18.01 -22.18
CA ILE A 424 -35.42 -18.12 -22.05
C ILE A 424 -34.70 -17.10 -22.94
N GLN A 425 -35.08 -17.00 -24.22
CA GLN A 425 -34.44 -16.10 -25.18
C GLN A 425 -34.47 -14.63 -24.70
N ASN A 426 -35.65 -14.11 -24.40
CA ASN A 426 -35.81 -12.70 -24.03
C ASN A 426 -35.18 -12.39 -22.66
N THR A 427 -35.20 -13.35 -21.74
CA THR A 427 -34.52 -13.24 -20.45
C THR A 427 -33.01 -13.01 -20.64
N TYR A 428 -32.37 -13.80 -21.50
CA TYR A 428 -30.94 -13.63 -21.80
C TYR A 428 -30.63 -12.36 -22.61
N ILE A 429 -31.53 -11.93 -23.51
CA ILE A 429 -31.40 -10.62 -24.20
C ILE A 429 -31.45 -9.48 -23.19
N LEU A 430 -32.40 -9.51 -22.24
CA LEU A 430 -32.52 -8.49 -21.20
C LEU A 430 -31.24 -8.44 -20.34
N LEU A 431 -30.72 -9.58 -19.92
CA LEU A 431 -29.45 -9.65 -19.19
C LEU A 431 -28.28 -9.11 -20.01
N ALA A 432 -28.22 -9.40 -21.31
CA ALA A 432 -27.21 -8.84 -22.21
C ALA A 432 -27.29 -7.32 -22.31
N VAL A 433 -28.49 -6.75 -22.45
CA VAL A 433 -28.70 -5.31 -22.53
C VAL A 433 -28.28 -4.64 -21.21
N ILE A 434 -28.70 -5.18 -20.07
CA ILE A 434 -28.34 -4.64 -18.76
C ILE A 434 -26.83 -4.68 -18.54
N THR A 435 -26.19 -5.81 -18.81
CA THR A 435 -24.73 -5.96 -18.62
C THR A 435 -23.92 -5.12 -19.61
N ALA A 436 -24.38 -4.95 -20.85
CA ALA A 436 -23.78 -4.04 -21.82
C ALA A 436 -23.92 -2.57 -21.37
N ALA A 437 -25.07 -2.17 -20.83
CA ALA A 437 -25.28 -0.84 -20.27
C ALA A 437 -24.34 -0.59 -19.08
N ILE A 438 -24.16 -1.57 -18.19
CA ILE A 438 -23.20 -1.49 -17.08
C ILE A 438 -21.77 -1.38 -17.59
N ALA A 439 -21.39 -2.10 -18.65
CA ALA A 439 -20.08 -1.93 -19.29
C ALA A 439 -19.90 -0.49 -19.82
N GLY A 440 -20.92 0.07 -20.48
CA GLY A 440 -20.93 1.46 -20.92
C GLY A 440 -20.78 2.46 -19.77
N LEU A 441 -21.54 2.28 -18.68
CA LEU A 441 -21.42 3.09 -17.46
C LEU A 441 -20.02 2.96 -16.83
N CYS A 442 -19.47 1.75 -16.78
CA CYS A 442 -18.11 1.50 -16.31
C CYS A 442 -17.10 2.28 -17.16
N TRP A 443 -17.22 2.25 -18.48
CA TRP A 443 -16.36 3.02 -19.36
C TRP A 443 -16.46 4.53 -19.11
N LEU A 444 -17.68 5.06 -18.96
CA LEU A 444 -17.92 6.49 -18.83
C LEU A 444 -17.50 7.03 -17.46
N VAL A 445 -17.89 6.35 -16.38
CA VAL A 445 -17.75 6.84 -14.99
C VAL A 445 -16.43 6.40 -14.35
N VAL A 446 -15.99 5.16 -14.52
CA VAL A 446 -14.82 4.64 -13.80
C VAL A 446 -13.52 5.28 -14.33
N ARG A 447 -12.60 5.62 -13.44
CA ARG A 447 -11.28 6.19 -13.74
C ARG A 447 -10.21 5.46 -12.92
N ASN A 448 -9.02 5.23 -13.47
CA ASN A 448 -8.01 4.45 -12.74
C ASN A 448 -7.42 5.25 -11.58
N HIS A 449 -7.25 6.56 -11.77
CA HIS A 449 -6.67 7.45 -10.79
C HIS A 449 -7.41 8.81 -10.76
N PRO A 450 -7.58 9.46 -9.60
CA PRO A 450 -8.20 10.78 -9.49
C PRO A 450 -7.55 11.84 -10.40
N SER A 451 -6.24 11.76 -10.62
CA SER A 451 -5.50 12.67 -11.50
C SER A 451 -5.95 12.64 -12.96
N GLU A 452 -6.64 11.58 -13.43
CA GLU A 452 -7.25 11.55 -14.78
C GLU A 452 -8.39 12.57 -14.94
N LYS A 453 -8.87 13.17 -13.84
CA LYS A 453 -9.89 14.22 -13.79
C LYS A 453 -9.38 15.52 -13.16
N ASP A 454 -8.06 15.70 -13.06
CA ASP A 454 -7.45 16.84 -12.35
C ASP A 454 -7.91 16.96 -10.88
N LEU A 455 -8.28 15.82 -10.28
CA LEU A 455 -8.68 15.71 -8.88
C LEU A 455 -7.48 15.28 -8.01
N PRO A 456 -7.44 15.76 -6.75
CA PRO A 456 -6.39 15.40 -5.80
C PRO A 456 -6.42 13.90 -5.49
N SER A 457 -5.25 13.32 -5.20
CA SER A 457 -5.16 11.93 -4.78
C SER A 457 -5.74 11.73 -3.36
N MET A 458 -6.20 10.52 -3.05
CA MET A 458 -6.67 10.21 -1.69
C MET A 458 -5.53 10.35 -0.66
N GLU A 459 -4.29 10.12 -1.08
CA GLU A 459 -3.11 10.26 -0.23
C GLU A 459 -2.78 11.73 0.06
N GLU A 460 -2.93 12.64 -0.91
CA GLU A 460 -2.83 14.10 -0.70
C GLU A 460 -3.86 14.60 0.31
N ILE A 461 -5.13 14.17 0.18
CA ILE A 461 -6.20 14.56 1.11
C ILE A 461 -5.92 14.06 2.54
N VAL A 462 -5.44 12.82 2.68
CA VAL A 462 -5.11 12.25 4.01
C VAL A 462 -3.87 12.95 4.59
N SER A 463 -2.87 13.26 3.75
CA SER A 463 -1.66 13.99 4.15
C SER A 463 -2.00 15.39 4.66
N GLU A 464 -2.93 16.09 4.00
CA GLU A 464 -3.44 17.40 4.44
C GLU A 464 -4.19 17.31 5.78
N GLU A 465 -5.08 16.32 5.94
CA GLU A 465 -5.89 16.16 7.16
C GLU A 465 -5.08 15.71 8.39
N THR A 466 -4.06 14.89 8.19
CA THR A 466 -3.29 14.26 9.29
C THR A 466 -1.92 14.90 9.52
N GLY A 467 -1.45 15.74 8.60
CA GLY A 467 -0.10 16.31 8.62
C GLY A 467 1.03 15.28 8.43
N GLN A 468 0.70 14.02 8.11
CA GLN A 468 1.69 12.96 7.90
C GLN A 468 2.17 12.96 6.44
N PRO A 469 3.48 12.80 6.18
CA PRO A 469 4.01 12.75 4.83
C PRO A 469 3.48 11.53 4.07
N ILE A 470 3.26 11.69 2.76
CA ILE A 470 2.83 10.63 1.85
C ILE A 470 3.80 9.45 1.98
N THR A 471 3.34 8.40 2.66
CA THR A 471 4.13 7.19 2.86
C THR A 471 3.79 6.24 1.71
N GLU A 472 4.61 6.24 0.65
CA GLU A 472 4.47 5.27 -0.44
C GLU A 472 4.58 3.85 0.11
N SER A 473 3.63 2.98 -0.24
CA SER A 473 3.76 1.55 0.03
C SER A 473 4.86 0.98 -0.86
N THR A 474 6.08 0.91 -0.34
CA THR A 474 7.19 0.19 -0.93
C THR A 474 6.90 -1.31 -0.95
N SER A 475 6.12 -1.76 -1.93
CA SER A 475 6.15 -3.15 -2.35
C SER A 475 6.94 -3.20 -3.66
N ALA A 476 8.21 -3.59 -3.58
CA ALA A 476 8.98 -3.96 -4.76
C ALA A 476 8.15 -5.00 -5.54
N LYS A 477 7.68 -4.66 -6.74
CA LYS A 477 6.87 -5.57 -7.55
C LYS A 477 7.78 -6.63 -8.14
N MET A 478 7.74 -7.84 -7.61
CA MET A 478 8.30 -9.02 -8.26
C MET A 478 7.50 -9.31 -9.53
N GLY A 479 8.16 -9.74 -10.62
CA GLY A 479 7.47 -10.09 -11.86
C GLY A 479 6.43 -11.20 -11.62
N THR A 480 5.22 -11.05 -12.15
CA THR A 480 4.09 -11.97 -11.86
C THR A 480 4.41 -13.42 -12.19
N VAL A 481 5.18 -13.67 -13.26
CA VAL A 481 5.59 -15.03 -13.67
C VAL A 481 6.55 -15.65 -12.66
N GLU A 482 7.50 -14.86 -12.15
CA GLU A 482 8.48 -15.33 -11.17
C GLU A 482 7.82 -15.59 -9.81
N ALA A 483 6.94 -14.69 -9.38
CA ALA A 483 6.09 -14.89 -8.21
C ALA A 483 5.23 -16.15 -8.33
N LEU A 484 4.66 -16.42 -9.51
CA LEU A 484 3.85 -17.61 -9.76
C LEU A 484 4.68 -18.90 -9.74
N LYS A 485 5.84 -18.88 -10.41
CA LYS A 485 6.80 -19.99 -10.38
C LYS A 485 7.21 -20.31 -8.95
N MET A 486 7.62 -19.30 -8.19
CA MET A 486 7.99 -19.44 -6.79
C MET A 486 6.83 -20.02 -5.96
N THR A 487 5.60 -19.55 -6.17
CA THR A 487 4.41 -20.06 -5.47
C THR A 487 4.22 -21.56 -5.71
N PHE A 488 4.15 -22.00 -6.97
CA PHE A 488 3.91 -23.41 -7.30
C PHE A 488 5.08 -24.34 -6.96
N THR A 489 6.32 -23.84 -6.96
CA THR A 489 7.51 -24.61 -6.56
C THR A 489 7.73 -24.65 -5.05
N SER A 490 6.88 -24.00 -4.24
CA SER A 490 7.05 -23.93 -2.78
C SER A 490 6.69 -25.22 -2.02
N GLY A 491 6.37 -26.31 -2.71
CA GLY A 491 6.10 -27.62 -2.12
C GLY A 491 5.05 -27.58 -1.00
N ARG A 492 5.44 -27.98 0.22
CA ARG A 492 4.57 -28.06 1.40
C ARG A 492 4.00 -26.71 1.87
N ASN A 493 4.55 -25.58 1.44
CA ASN A 493 4.00 -24.27 1.82
C ASN A 493 2.72 -23.93 1.04
N PHE A 494 2.52 -24.51 -0.15
CA PHE A 494 1.40 -24.18 -1.03
C PHE A 494 0.42 -25.34 -1.21
N TRP A 495 0.92 -26.50 -1.62
CA TRP A 495 0.09 -27.60 -2.13
C TRP A 495 -0.90 -28.18 -1.12
N PRO A 496 -0.54 -28.44 0.15
CA PRO A 496 -1.52 -28.92 1.13
C PRO A 496 -2.68 -27.92 1.33
N LEU A 497 -2.39 -26.62 1.37
CA LEU A 497 -3.42 -25.59 1.54
C LEU A 497 -4.29 -25.47 0.27
N ALA A 498 -3.69 -25.56 -0.92
CA ALA A 498 -4.41 -25.55 -2.19
C ALA A 498 -5.34 -26.76 -2.36
N ILE A 499 -4.86 -27.98 -2.09
CA ILE A 499 -5.66 -29.20 -2.16
C ILE A 499 -6.78 -29.17 -1.12
N TRP A 500 -6.48 -28.74 0.11
CA TRP A 500 -7.52 -28.56 1.11
C TRP A 500 -8.59 -27.55 0.66
N PHE A 501 -8.19 -26.43 0.05
CA PHE A 501 -9.14 -25.40 -0.37
C PHE A 501 -10.04 -25.85 -1.52
N PHE A 502 -9.48 -26.67 -2.43
CA PHE A 502 -10.24 -27.40 -3.45
C PHE A 502 -11.34 -28.26 -2.81
N MET A 503 -11.01 -29.06 -1.78
CA MET A 503 -11.95 -29.97 -1.14
C MET A 503 -13.03 -29.24 -0.34
N ILE A 504 -12.63 -28.33 0.55
CA ILE A 504 -13.58 -27.66 1.44
C ILE A 504 -14.53 -26.76 0.66
N TYR A 505 -14.02 -25.93 -0.24
CA TYR A 505 -14.88 -25.02 -1.00
C TYR A 505 -15.65 -25.76 -2.10
N GLY A 506 -15.04 -26.79 -2.69
CA GLY A 506 -15.71 -27.66 -3.65
C GLY A 506 -16.93 -28.35 -3.03
N THR A 507 -16.81 -28.91 -1.82
CA THR A 507 -17.94 -29.55 -1.12
C THR A 507 -19.00 -28.54 -0.67
N ILE A 508 -18.61 -27.32 -0.31
CA ILE A 508 -19.55 -26.21 -0.05
C ILE A 508 -20.37 -25.92 -1.32
N MET A 509 -19.72 -25.74 -2.46
CA MET A 509 -20.39 -25.44 -3.73
C MET A 509 -21.26 -26.61 -4.21
N LEU A 510 -20.77 -27.84 -4.04
CA LEU A 510 -21.52 -29.07 -4.29
C LEU A 510 -22.85 -29.07 -3.52
N TRP A 511 -22.79 -28.82 -2.21
CA TRP A 511 -23.98 -28.79 -1.35
C TRP A 511 -24.87 -27.59 -1.65
N GLN A 512 -24.35 -26.38 -1.46
CA GLN A 512 -25.12 -25.14 -1.46
C GLN A 512 -25.62 -24.73 -2.85
N ALA A 513 -24.80 -24.92 -3.90
CA ALA A 513 -25.11 -24.40 -5.23
C ALA A 513 -25.77 -25.44 -6.16
N SER A 514 -25.76 -26.73 -5.80
CA SER A 514 -26.22 -27.79 -6.70
C SER A 514 -27.17 -28.80 -6.05
N GLN A 515 -26.80 -29.43 -4.93
CA GLN A 515 -27.45 -30.68 -4.50
C GLN A 515 -28.40 -30.54 -3.31
N ALA A 516 -28.22 -29.56 -2.42
CA ALA A 516 -29.05 -29.43 -1.22
C ALA A 516 -30.54 -29.25 -1.55
N GLY A 517 -30.87 -28.40 -2.52
CA GLY A 517 -32.26 -28.14 -2.91
C GLY A 517 -32.98 -29.39 -3.43
N SER A 518 -32.35 -30.12 -4.36
CA SER A 518 -32.92 -31.36 -4.90
C SER A 518 -33.01 -32.45 -3.83
N TYR A 519 -32.01 -32.56 -2.95
CA TYR A 519 -32.01 -33.51 -1.86
C TYR A 519 -33.21 -33.30 -0.92
N TYR A 520 -33.45 -32.07 -0.45
CA TYR A 520 -34.58 -31.78 0.44
C TYR A 520 -35.94 -32.02 -0.22
N GLN A 521 -36.09 -31.70 -1.51
CA GLN A 521 -37.34 -31.92 -2.22
C GLN A 521 -37.61 -33.42 -2.50
N ASN A 522 -36.59 -34.17 -2.91
CA ASN A 522 -36.77 -35.56 -3.38
C ASN A 522 -36.66 -36.59 -2.26
N VAL A 523 -35.89 -36.32 -1.19
CA VAL A 523 -35.70 -37.26 -0.08
C VAL A 523 -36.59 -36.91 1.10
N PHE A 524 -36.63 -35.63 1.51
CA PHE A 524 -37.42 -35.19 2.66
C PHE A 524 -38.81 -34.65 2.30
N GLY A 525 -39.12 -34.51 1.01
CA GLY A 525 -40.43 -34.03 0.54
C GLY A 525 -40.70 -32.56 0.87
N PHE A 526 -39.67 -31.77 1.16
CA PHE A 526 -39.83 -30.36 1.51
C PHE A 526 -40.31 -29.55 0.32
N SER A 527 -41.08 -28.49 0.59
CA SER A 527 -41.47 -27.54 -0.45
C SER A 527 -40.25 -26.83 -1.04
N SER A 528 -40.37 -26.29 -2.26
CA SER A 528 -39.29 -25.49 -2.88
C SER A 528 -38.87 -24.30 -2.02
N GLY A 529 -39.82 -23.70 -1.28
CA GLY A 529 -39.55 -22.61 -0.33
C GLY A 529 -38.73 -23.09 0.88
N ASP A 530 -39.11 -24.21 1.48
CA ASP A 530 -38.42 -24.78 2.65
C ASP A 530 -37.01 -25.27 2.30
N ALA A 531 -36.84 -25.90 1.14
CA ALA A 531 -35.54 -26.28 0.62
C ALA A 531 -34.64 -25.04 0.39
N GLY A 532 -35.22 -23.93 -0.11
CA GLY A 532 -34.54 -22.65 -0.23
C GLY A 532 -34.11 -22.07 1.12
N LEU A 533 -34.92 -22.21 2.18
CA LEU A 533 -34.56 -21.81 3.54
C LEU A 533 -33.39 -22.63 4.09
N MET A 534 -33.32 -23.94 3.81
CA MET A 534 -32.17 -24.77 4.20
C MET A 534 -30.87 -24.29 3.55
N VAL A 535 -30.90 -24.00 2.24
CA VAL A 535 -29.75 -23.43 1.53
C VAL A 535 -29.37 -22.05 2.09
N THR A 536 -30.36 -21.25 2.49
CA THR A 536 -30.14 -19.93 3.11
C THR A 536 -29.46 -20.05 4.47
N MET A 537 -29.78 -21.07 5.27
CA MET A 537 -29.14 -21.32 6.57
C MET A 537 -27.63 -21.55 6.44
N VAL A 538 -27.17 -22.17 5.34
CA VAL A 538 -25.73 -22.27 5.04
C VAL A 538 -25.09 -20.88 4.92
N GLY A 539 -25.74 -19.97 4.18
CA GLY A 539 -25.28 -18.59 4.03
C GLY A 539 -25.24 -17.84 5.37
N ILE A 540 -26.30 -17.97 6.18
CA ILE A 540 -26.37 -17.35 7.51
C ILE A 540 -25.25 -17.91 8.41
N GLY A 541 -25.03 -19.22 8.40
CA GLY A 541 -23.91 -19.85 9.11
C GLY A 541 -22.57 -19.22 8.74
N MET A 542 -22.28 -19.04 7.45
CA MET A 542 -21.04 -18.41 6.98
C MET A 542 -20.88 -16.96 7.44
N VAL A 543 -21.96 -16.19 7.49
CA VAL A 543 -21.94 -14.78 7.95
C VAL A 543 -21.40 -14.69 9.37
N PHE A 544 -21.74 -15.64 10.25
CA PHE A 544 -21.21 -15.69 11.62
C PHE A 544 -19.89 -16.44 11.74
N GLY A 545 -19.71 -17.50 10.93
CA GLY A 545 -18.53 -18.36 10.95
C GLY A 545 -17.25 -17.63 10.51
N CYS A 546 -17.31 -16.85 9.42
CA CYS A 546 -16.13 -16.16 8.88
C CYS A 546 -15.51 -15.15 9.87
N PRO A 547 -16.27 -14.21 10.49
CA PRO A 547 -15.71 -13.29 11.49
C PRO A 547 -15.20 -14.01 12.73
N LEU A 548 -15.91 -15.04 13.20
CA LEU A 548 -15.49 -15.80 14.37
C LEU A 548 -14.18 -16.55 14.11
N ALA A 549 -14.03 -17.18 12.95
CA ALA A 549 -12.79 -17.85 12.55
C ALA A 549 -11.60 -16.89 12.57
N GLY A 550 -11.77 -15.69 12.02
CA GLY A 550 -10.76 -14.63 12.09
C GLY A 550 -10.41 -14.25 13.54
N ARG A 551 -11.43 -14.03 14.39
CA ARG A 551 -11.23 -13.66 15.79
C ARG A 551 -10.58 -14.77 16.62
N LEU A 552 -10.98 -16.02 16.43
CA LEU A 552 -10.36 -17.20 17.06
C LEU A 552 -8.89 -17.30 16.67
N SER A 553 -8.60 -17.06 15.39
CA SER A 553 -7.27 -17.14 14.83
C SER A 553 -6.35 -16.03 15.36
N ASP A 554 -6.87 -14.81 15.54
CA ASP A 554 -6.10 -13.66 16.03
C ASP A 554 -5.94 -13.63 17.55
N ARG A 555 -6.99 -14.00 18.32
CA ARG A 555 -7.05 -13.74 19.77
C ARG A 555 -7.02 -14.97 20.66
N VAL A 556 -7.42 -16.14 20.15
CA VAL A 556 -7.57 -17.35 20.98
C VAL A 556 -6.46 -18.34 20.71
N PHE A 557 -6.34 -18.78 19.45
CA PHE A 557 -5.33 -19.76 19.07
C PHE A 557 -3.99 -19.15 18.69
N HIS A 558 -3.97 -17.85 18.35
CA HIS A 558 -2.81 -17.16 17.78
C HIS A 558 -2.15 -17.95 16.63
N SER A 559 -2.97 -18.71 15.89
CA SER A 559 -2.52 -19.62 14.84
C SER A 559 -3.63 -19.84 13.83
N ARG A 560 -3.33 -19.50 12.56
CA ARG A 560 -4.18 -19.70 11.38
C ARG A 560 -4.44 -21.20 11.17
N ARG A 561 -3.37 -22.00 11.27
CA ARG A 561 -3.39 -23.44 11.01
C ARG A 561 -4.28 -24.19 12.00
N LYS A 562 -4.20 -23.88 13.31
CA LYS A 562 -5.02 -24.56 14.33
C LYS A 562 -6.51 -24.33 14.11
N VAL A 563 -6.91 -23.10 13.78
CA VAL A 563 -8.31 -22.78 13.48
C VAL A 563 -8.78 -23.50 12.22
N LEU A 564 -7.94 -23.56 11.20
CA LEU A 564 -8.23 -24.26 9.96
C LEU A 564 -8.42 -25.77 10.19
N ILE A 565 -7.55 -26.42 10.96
CA ILE A 565 -7.68 -27.84 11.34
C ILE A 565 -8.96 -28.08 12.14
N PHE A 566 -9.22 -27.25 13.16
CA PHE A 566 -10.42 -27.38 14.00
C PHE A 566 -11.71 -27.23 13.18
N GLY A 567 -11.82 -26.17 12.38
CA GLY A 567 -12.99 -25.93 11.54
C GLY A 567 -13.20 -27.06 10.53
N THR A 568 -12.11 -27.54 9.92
CA THR A 568 -12.16 -28.66 8.96
C THR A 568 -12.58 -29.96 9.65
N ALA A 569 -12.08 -30.25 10.85
CA ALA A 569 -12.44 -31.48 11.58
C ALA A 569 -13.94 -31.51 11.91
N VAL A 570 -14.48 -30.40 12.43
CA VAL A 570 -15.91 -30.30 12.72
C VAL A 570 -16.74 -30.38 11.45
N TYR A 571 -16.31 -29.71 10.37
CA TYR A 571 -16.99 -29.78 9.08
C TYR A 571 -16.98 -31.19 8.47
N THR A 572 -15.90 -31.96 8.64
CA THR A 572 -15.84 -33.39 8.27
C THR A 572 -16.82 -34.23 9.10
N VAL A 573 -16.98 -33.95 10.39
CA VAL A 573 -17.99 -34.62 11.24
C VAL A 573 -19.41 -34.28 10.77
N ILE A 574 -19.67 -33.04 10.37
CA ILE A 574 -20.98 -32.64 9.83
C ILE A 574 -21.29 -33.41 8.54
N TRP A 575 -20.31 -33.59 7.65
CA TRP A 575 -20.46 -34.45 6.48
C TRP A 575 -20.77 -35.90 6.84
N ALA A 576 -20.13 -36.44 7.88
CA ALA A 576 -20.44 -37.78 8.40
C ALA A 576 -21.90 -37.86 8.90
N VAL A 577 -22.37 -36.83 9.62
CA VAL A 577 -23.76 -36.74 10.08
C VAL A 577 -24.73 -36.70 8.90
N ILE A 578 -24.48 -35.84 7.89
CA ILE A 578 -25.31 -35.75 6.68
C ILE A 578 -25.38 -37.10 5.96
N TRP A 579 -24.25 -37.80 5.83
CA TRP A 579 -24.20 -39.11 5.19
C TRP A 579 -24.95 -40.18 5.99
N LEU A 580 -24.67 -40.32 7.29
CA LEU A 580 -25.24 -41.37 8.14
C LEU A 580 -26.73 -41.18 8.46
N THR A 581 -27.22 -39.95 8.38
CA THR A 581 -28.63 -39.62 8.66
C THR A 581 -29.44 -39.39 7.39
N ALA A 582 -28.89 -39.71 6.22
CA ALA A 582 -29.55 -39.48 4.95
C ALA A 582 -30.87 -40.25 4.88
N GLY A 583 -31.98 -39.52 4.66
CA GLY A 583 -33.32 -40.13 4.56
C GLY A 583 -33.87 -40.72 5.86
N SER A 584 -33.24 -40.46 7.01
CA SER A 584 -33.74 -40.92 8.30
C SER A 584 -34.88 -40.03 8.84
N ASP A 585 -36.00 -40.66 9.23
CA ASP A 585 -37.14 -39.96 9.83
C ASP A 585 -36.79 -39.20 11.12
N ALA A 586 -35.79 -39.68 11.86
CA ALA A 586 -35.35 -39.07 13.12
C ALA A 586 -34.80 -37.65 12.94
N VAL A 587 -34.29 -37.33 11.75
CA VAL A 587 -33.75 -36.00 11.40
C VAL A 587 -34.63 -35.22 10.42
N ASN A 588 -35.84 -35.70 10.11
CA ASN A 588 -36.76 -35.05 9.18
C ASN A 588 -37.38 -33.75 9.74
N SER A 589 -37.13 -33.43 11.01
CA SER A 589 -37.56 -32.15 11.58
C SER A 589 -36.87 -30.97 10.89
N PHE A 590 -37.67 -30.01 10.40
CA PHE A 590 -37.20 -28.77 9.79
C PHE A 590 -36.15 -28.05 10.64
N ALA A 591 -36.35 -28.00 11.97
CA ALA A 591 -35.42 -27.33 12.88
C ALA A 591 -34.05 -28.03 12.96
N ILE A 592 -34.03 -29.36 12.90
CA ILE A 592 -32.79 -30.16 12.93
C ILE A 592 -32.02 -29.93 11.64
N GLN A 593 -32.70 -30.00 10.48
CA GLN A 593 -32.07 -29.75 9.18
C GLN A 593 -31.55 -28.31 9.08
N ALA A 594 -32.29 -27.33 9.60
CA ALA A 594 -31.84 -25.94 9.65
C ALA A 594 -30.57 -25.79 10.50
N ALA A 595 -30.51 -26.46 11.66
CA ALA A 595 -29.33 -26.45 12.53
C ALA A 595 -28.12 -27.12 11.86
N ILE A 596 -28.31 -28.25 11.16
CA ILE A 596 -27.24 -28.92 10.41
C ILE A 596 -26.70 -27.99 9.32
N ASN A 597 -27.57 -27.35 8.52
CA ASN A 597 -27.14 -26.41 7.46
C ASN A 597 -26.47 -25.17 8.03
N PHE A 598 -26.96 -24.64 9.15
CA PHE A 598 -26.30 -23.53 9.83
C PHE A 598 -24.89 -23.91 10.28
N CYS A 599 -24.74 -25.06 10.96
CA CYS A 599 -23.44 -25.56 11.39
C CYS A 599 -22.51 -25.83 10.19
N PHE A 600 -23.04 -26.41 9.12
CA PHE A 600 -22.33 -26.65 7.86
C PHE A 600 -21.75 -25.34 7.31
N GLY A 601 -22.57 -24.29 7.19
CA GLY A 601 -22.14 -22.97 6.76
C GLY A 601 -21.15 -22.32 7.72
N PHE A 602 -21.41 -22.43 9.02
CA PHE A 602 -20.59 -21.82 10.07
C PHE A 602 -19.17 -22.35 10.09
N PHE A 603 -18.99 -23.66 10.15
CA PHE A 603 -17.67 -24.29 10.12
C PHE A 603 -17.06 -24.29 8.71
N GLY A 604 -17.88 -24.35 7.67
CA GLY A 604 -17.45 -24.14 6.29
C GLY A 604 -16.77 -22.77 6.13
N GLY A 605 -17.36 -21.70 6.70
CA GLY A 605 -16.84 -20.33 6.66
C GLY A 605 -15.44 -20.15 7.28
N PHE A 606 -14.93 -21.11 8.05
CA PHE A 606 -13.57 -21.05 8.59
C PHE A 606 -12.51 -21.06 7.48
N PHE A 607 -12.89 -21.38 6.23
CA PHE A 607 -11.99 -21.29 5.09
C PHE A 607 -11.35 -19.91 4.92
N VAL A 608 -12.01 -18.84 5.39
CA VAL A 608 -11.57 -17.45 5.21
C VAL A 608 -10.17 -17.19 5.79
N VAL A 609 -9.78 -17.94 6.82
CA VAL A 609 -8.47 -17.83 7.48
C VAL A 609 -7.32 -18.23 6.55
N SER A 610 -7.60 -19.08 5.54
CA SER A 610 -6.59 -19.49 4.56
C SER A 610 -6.04 -18.33 3.73
N TYR A 611 -6.84 -17.28 3.48
CA TYR A 611 -6.38 -16.08 2.80
C TYR A 611 -5.36 -15.28 3.61
N ALA A 612 -5.45 -15.32 4.94
CA ALA A 612 -4.43 -14.73 5.80
C ALA A 612 -3.18 -15.62 5.84
N GLN A 613 -3.36 -16.94 6.00
CA GLN A 613 -2.27 -17.91 6.05
C GLN A 613 -1.38 -17.86 4.79
N ILE A 614 -1.97 -17.83 3.59
CA ILE A 614 -1.21 -17.75 2.35
C ILE A 614 -0.44 -16.43 2.22
N LYS A 615 -1.00 -15.32 2.68
CA LYS A 615 -0.32 -14.01 2.62
C LYS A 615 0.87 -13.95 3.57
N GLU A 616 0.79 -14.60 4.73
CA GLU A 616 1.85 -14.62 5.72
C GLU A 616 3.03 -15.51 5.29
N LEU A 617 2.76 -16.61 4.56
CA LEU A 617 3.77 -17.55 4.06
C LEU A 617 4.69 -16.98 2.97
N TYR A 618 4.27 -15.93 2.28
CA TYR A 618 5.01 -15.37 1.15
C TYR A 618 5.45 -13.92 1.41
N PRO A 619 6.52 -13.45 0.74
CA PRO A 619 6.90 -12.04 0.74
C PRO A 619 5.74 -11.13 0.31
N ILE A 620 5.65 -9.94 0.93
CA ILE A 620 4.59 -8.94 0.65
C ILE A 620 4.49 -8.63 -0.86
N ALA A 621 5.63 -8.61 -1.55
CA ALA A 621 5.76 -8.40 -2.99
C ALA A 621 4.93 -9.34 -3.87
N MET A 622 4.66 -10.57 -3.40
CA MET A 622 3.95 -11.61 -4.15
C MET A 622 2.65 -12.07 -3.48
N ALA A 623 2.25 -11.44 -2.37
CA ALA A 623 1.05 -11.82 -1.61
C ALA A 623 -0.24 -11.81 -2.46
N GLY A 624 -0.36 -10.89 -3.42
CA GLY A 624 -1.48 -10.86 -4.37
C GLY A 624 -1.45 -12.05 -5.35
N THR A 625 -0.27 -12.35 -5.90
CA THR A 625 -0.08 -13.47 -6.84
C THR A 625 -0.31 -14.83 -6.18
N SER A 626 0.22 -15.03 -4.96
CA SER A 626 0.03 -16.27 -4.21
C SER A 626 -1.44 -16.48 -3.81
N THR A 627 -2.14 -15.39 -3.45
CA THR A 627 -3.58 -15.42 -3.20
C THR A 627 -4.37 -15.81 -4.46
N ALA A 628 -4.03 -15.23 -5.62
CA ALA A 628 -4.69 -15.57 -6.89
C ALA A 628 -4.42 -17.01 -7.32
N ALA A 629 -3.20 -17.51 -7.15
CA ALA A 629 -2.84 -18.90 -7.40
C ALA A 629 -3.61 -19.86 -6.50
N LEU A 630 -3.76 -19.53 -5.20
CA LEU A 630 -4.56 -20.31 -4.27
C LEU A 630 -6.05 -20.31 -4.68
N ASN A 631 -6.58 -19.17 -5.15
CA ASN A 631 -7.98 -19.01 -5.52
C ASN A 631 -8.40 -19.83 -6.76
N LEU A 632 -7.46 -20.39 -7.51
CA LEU A 632 -7.74 -21.33 -8.60
C LEU A 632 -8.43 -22.61 -8.08
N PHE A 633 -7.96 -23.12 -6.95
CA PHE A 633 -8.38 -24.39 -6.37
C PHE A 633 -9.84 -24.45 -5.87
N PRO A 634 -10.39 -23.46 -5.14
CA PRO A 634 -11.79 -23.50 -4.71
C PRO A 634 -12.77 -23.53 -5.89
N PHE A 635 -12.51 -22.75 -6.95
CA PHE A 635 -13.37 -22.77 -8.14
C PHE A 635 -13.21 -24.05 -8.96
N ALA A 636 -11.98 -24.59 -9.05
CA ALA A 636 -11.76 -25.90 -9.66
C ALA A 636 -12.52 -27.00 -8.90
N GLY A 637 -12.49 -26.95 -7.57
CA GLY A 637 -13.22 -27.86 -6.69
C GLY A 637 -14.72 -27.82 -6.93
N GLY A 638 -15.29 -26.61 -6.96
CA GLY A 638 -16.71 -26.43 -7.28
C GLY A 638 -17.07 -26.95 -8.66
N ALA A 639 -16.28 -26.62 -9.70
CA ALA A 639 -16.55 -27.04 -11.08
C ALA A 639 -16.51 -28.57 -11.23
N ILE A 640 -15.49 -29.23 -10.66
CA ILE A 640 -15.32 -30.68 -10.79
C ILE A 640 -16.38 -31.41 -9.96
N LEU A 641 -16.58 -31.03 -8.70
CA LEU A 641 -17.51 -31.76 -7.83
C LEU A 641 -18.98 -31.59 -8.25
N ILE A 642 -19.39 -30.42 -8.73
CA ILE A 642 -20.75 -30.25 -9.30
C ILE A 642 -20.94 -31.12 -10.53
N THR A 643 -19.94 -31.18 -11.42
CA THR A 643 -19.98 -32.03 -12.61
C THR A 643 -20.10 -33.51 -12.24
N VAL A 644 -19.25 -33.98 -11.32
CA VAL A 644 -19.28 -35.37 -10.82
C VAL A 644 -20.63 -35.70 -10.18
N ALA A 645 -21.19 -34.78 -9.39
CA ALA A 645 -22.50 -34.97 -8.78
C ALA A 645 -23.63 -35.11 -9.80
N GLY A 646 -23.58 -34.35 -10.90
CA GLY A 646 -24.55 -34.49 -12.00
C GLY A 646 -24.51 -35.85 -12.69
N PHE A 647 -23.35 -36.51 -12.74
CA PHE A 647 -23.22 -37.86 -13.27
C PHE A 647 -23.67 -38.96 -12.29
N ILE A 648 -23.56 -38.71 -10.98
CA ILE A 648 -23.95 -39.67 -9.94
C ILE A 648 -25.45 -39.59 -9.65
N VAL A 649 -25.99 -38.37 -9.54
CA VAL A 649 -27.38 -38.10 -9.16
C VAL A 649 -28.20 -37.82 -10.42
N THR A 650 -28.53 -38.89 -11.14
CA THR A 650 -29.33 -38.83 -12.36
C THR A 650 -30.83 -38.90 -12.08
N GLU A 651 -31.23 -39.84 -11.23
CA GLU A 651 -32.62 -40.14 -10.89
C GLU A 651 -33.05 -39.52 -9.55
N LYS A 652 -32.12 -38.85 -8.86
CA LYS A 652 -32.35 -38.19 -7.56
C LYS A 652 -32.87 -39.15 -6.48
N THR A 653 -32.40 -40.40 -6.52
CA THR A 653 -32.75 -41.41 -5.51
C THR A 653 -31.91 -41.25 -4.24
N LEU A 654 -32.43 -41.73 -3.10
CA LEU A 654 -31.71 -41.68 -1.82
C LEU A 654 -30.33 -42.35 -1.92
N ALA A 655 -30.22 -43.53 -2.53
CA ALA A 655 -28.96 -44.26 -2.68
C ALA A 655 -27.90 -43.48 -3.48
N GLN A 656 -28.31 -42.72 -4.50
CA GLN A 656 -27.41 -41.85 -5.26
C GLN A 656 -26.90 -40.69 -4.39
N PHE A 657 -27.78 -40.07 -3.61
CA PHE A 657 -27.39 -39.03 -2.66
C PHE A 657 -26.46 -39.56 -1.57
N GLU A 658 -26.75 -40.71 -0.98
CA GLU A 658 -25.88 -41.36 0.01
C GLU A 658 -24.47 -41.63 -0.54
N THR A 659 -24.38 -42.13 -1.77
CA THR A 659 -23.09 -42.34 -2.46
C THR A 659 -22.33 -41.03 -2.60
N LEU A 660 -23.00 -39.96 -2.99
CA LEU A 660 -22.40 -38.64 -3.14
C LEU A 660 -21.94 -38.05 -1.79
N TRP A 661 -22.72 -38.21 -0.73
CA TRP A 661 -22.38 -37.77 0.63
C TRP A 661 -21.20 -38.55 1.21
N MET A 662 -21.13 -39.85 0.95
CA MET A 662 -19.97 -40.67 1.28
C MET A 662 -18.70 -40.15 0.58
N ILE A 663 -18.78 -39.84 -0.73
CA ILE A 663 -17.66 -39.26 -1.47
C ILE A 663 -17.26 -37.92 -0.85
N ALA A 664 -18.21 -37.03 -0.58
CA ALA A 664 -17.93 -35.73 0.05
C ALA A 664 -17.25 -35.88 1.43
N PHE A 665 -17.71 -36.82 2.25
CA PHE A 665 -17.09 -37.17 3.52
C PHE A 665 -15.63 -37.63 3.34
N VAL A 666 -15.37 -38.56 2.43
CA VAL A 666 -14.01 -39.07 2.15
C VAL A 666 -13.09 -37.94 1.66
N LEU A 667 -13.58 -37.07 0.76
CA LEU A 667 -12.83 -35.90 0.30
C LEU A 667 -12.48 -34.96 1.45
N MET A 668 -13.37 -34.79 2.43
CA MET A 668 -13.12 -33.97 3.60
C MET A 668 -12.21 -34.63 4.63
N VAL A 669 -12.16 -35.96 4.71
CA VAL A 669 -11.11 -36.68 5.47
C VAL A 669 -9.74 -36.40 4.86
N ILE A 670 -9.62 -36.48 3.53
CA ILE A 670 -8.38 -36.11 2.81
C ILE A 670 -8.06 -34.63 3.03
N GLY A 671 -9.07 -33.75 2.94
CA GLY A 671 -8.95 -32.34 3.25
C GLY A 671 -8.40 -32.08 4.65
N LEU A 672 -8.89 -32.80 5.66
CA LEU A 672 -8.38 -32.70 7.04
C LEU A 672 -6.90 -33.09 7.13
N VAL A 673 -6.48 -34.15 6.45
CA VAL A 673 -5.05 -34.52 6.37
C VAL A 673 -4.24 -33.39 5.74
N CYS A 674 -4.72 -32.79 4.63
CA CYS A 674 -4.07 -31.65 3.99
C CYS A 674 -4.02 -30.40 4.89
N ALA A 675 -5.07 -30.12 5.66
CA ALA A 675 -5.11 -29.06 6.66
C ALA A 675 -4.02 -29.26 7.73
N VAL A 676 -3.88 -30.50 8.22
CA VAL A 676 -2.82 -30.88 9.17
C VAL A 676 -1.44 -30.73 8.54
N LEU A 677 -1.25 -31.07 7.26
CA LEU A 677 0.02 -30.94 6.55
C LEU A 677 0.37 -29.50 6.16
N SER A 678 -0.59 -28.57 6.20
CA SER A 678 -0.36 -27.15 5.88
C SER A 678 0.62 -26.50 6.84
N LYS A 679 1.40 -25.53 6.35
CA LYS A 679 2.39 -24.79 7.14
C LYS A 679 1.92 -23.40 7.50
N GLU A 680 2.47 -22.87 8.59
CA GLU A 680 2.27 -21.50 9.05
C GLU A 680 3.64 -20.81 9.22
N LYS A 681 3.67 -19.49 9.10
CA LYS A 681 4.91 -18.71 9.22
C LYS A 681 5.48 -18.84 10.64
N GLY A 682 6.76 -19.21 10.76
CA GLY A 682 7.45 -19.36 12.04
C GLY A 682 7.71 -20.80 12.51
N GLN A 683 7.26 -21.81 11.75
CA GLN A 683 7.75 -23.19 11.93
C GLN A 683 8.96 -23.41 10.99
N GLU A 684 10.15 -23.10 11.49
CA GLU A 684 11.38 -23.70 10.94
C GLU A 684 11.29 -25.23 11.11
N ALA A 685 11.76 -25.94 10.09
CA ALA A 685 11.64 -27.39 9.97
C ALA A 685 12.46 -28.14 11.01
#